data_AF-A0A954SWP6-F1
#
_entry.id   AF-A0A954SWP6-F1
#
_cell.length_a   1.000
_cell.length_b   1.000
_cell.length_c   1.000
_cell.angle_alpha   90.00
_cell.angle_beta   90.00
_cell.angle_gamma   90.00
#
_symmetry.space_group_name_H-M   'P 1'
#
loop_
_entity.id
_entity.type
_entity.pdbx_description
1 polymer ?
#
loop_
_entity_poly.entity_id
_entity_poly.type
_entity_poly.pdbx_seq_one_letter_code
_entity_poly.pdbx_strand_id
1 'polypeptide(L)'
;MPANEKTWRDMKSMHVVFAIAALATLVMTIWMLAVDHRREWKQVQREYRDIEARTLRFRMDEQRTEQFAETERELEGTLLAAQGEAVSPELAADFKSEVSRRAEELGGETPEFAPLDALVSQMVDAEEAEARAKARRSYFELVQEYVDEANRVATNTAAELKSMSSNLDAVRSRRNIAVGAQSESSDEWQGKVDVLHSNVVTLMVASQQADTYYANLERIVKEMKASEAAAQKNLADHRGQITQLEDSLAAVRAGRPQFLDNLPLPDWFGRVLERPIIEGFGSPIRIDQVWLPDLTINYNFSNVARFDRCITCHKAIKQTAPGSADEPGYEHAHPITVELPTPGERPVVVVNEQVDVAAGTVEQDETVAEADDVMGEGADVSAEEVAEAEPATLDLNDEKLVSQLLKDAYGLRLADPSTTNGKAMVSVVWNGSVAARAGLQINDVIVAIGDVATPDRRRAVTYLLDSVEWGEPLTLTVERGFPHPFSSHPRLDLYVGDGSPHKMQQFGCTICHDGQGSATTFKFASHTPNSVAERQDWQEEYGWFDNHHWIFPMFPERFVESGCLKCHHEVVDLEPSDEFPEPPAPKLLEGFNLVKRLGCYGCHEINGYDGSRSIGPDLRTEPTFARVAQDLLIDEGLTDDERRLAEELAAHPENHNLRHRLAELISIDANNATDEE
;
A
#
# COMPACT_ATOMS: atom_id res chain seq x y z
N MET A 1 84.37 -4.14 -6.07
CA MET A 1 83.67 -5.41 -6.36
C MET A 1 82.42 -5.07 -7.13
N PRO A 2 82.17 -5.61 -8.33
CA PRO A 2 80.91 -5.36 -9.01
C PRO A 2 79.79 -6.04 -8.22
N ALA A 3 78.75 -5.28 -7.86
CA ALA A 3 77.58 -5.85 -7.22
C ALA A 3 76.94 -6.84 -8.19
N ASN A 4 76.87 -8.11 -7.82
CA ASN A 4 76.15 -9.12 -8.59
C ASN A 4 74.66 -8.80 -8.42
N GLU A 5 74.02 -8.23 -9.44
CA GLU A 5 72.61 -7.83 -9.47
C GLU A 5 71.62 -9.02 -9.43
N LYS A 6 72.05 -10.18 -8.94
CA LYS A 6 71.18 -11.35 -8.76
C LYS A 6 70.38 -11.17 -7.48
N THR A 7 69.08 -10.98 -7.64
CA THR A 7 68.11 -10.97 -6.54
C THR A 7 68.16 -12.28 -5.76
N TRP A 8 67.96 -12.21 -4.43
CA TRP A 8 68.00 -13.38 -3.54
C TRP A 8 67.02 -14.50 -3.94
N ARG A 9 65.92 -14.15 -4.62
CA ARG A 9 64.97 -15.10 -5.22
C ARG A 9 64.94 -14.94 -6.73
N ASP A 10 64.71 -16.05 -7.44
CA ASP A 10 64.51 -16.04 -8.89
C ASP A 10 63.26 -15.22 -9.25
N MET A 11 63.48 -14.18 -10.04
CA MET A 11 62.48 -13.17 -10.34
C MET A 11 61.35 -13.75 -11.20
N LYS A 12 61.64 -14.71 -12.10
CA LYS A 12 60.62 -15.40 -12.90
C LYS A 12 59.68 -16.22 -12.02
N SER A 13 60.24 -16.99 -11.08
CA SER A 13 59.48 -17.79 -10.12
C SER A 13 58.61 -16.90 -9.22
N MET A 14 59.14 -15.77 -8.76
CA MET A 14 58.37 -14.80 -7.97
C MET A 14 57.22 -14.16 -8.79
N HIS A 15 57.43 -13.81 -10.06
CA HIS A 15 56.37 -13.29 -10.92
C HIS A 15 55.27 -14.33 -11.17
N VAL A 16 55.62 -15.60 -11.35
CA VAL A 16 54.63 -16.69 -11.51
C VAL A 16 53.80 -16.86 -10.24
N VAL A 17 54.45 -16.92 -9.08
CA VAL A 17 53.75 -17.03 -7.78
C VAL A 17 52.85 -15.82 -7.54
N PHE A 18 53.33 -14.61 -7.83
CA PHE A 18 52.54 -13.39 -7.73
C PHE A 18 51.33 -13.42 -8.68
N ALA A 19 51.51 -13.84 -9.93
CA ALA A 19 50.43 -13.96 -10.90
C ALA A 19 49.36 -14.97 -10.46
N ILE A 20 49.77 -16.13 -9.92
CA ILE A 20 48.86 -17.13 -9.37
C ILE A 20 48.10 -16.58 -8.16
N ALA A 21 48.79 -15.92 -7.23
CA ALA A 21 48.17 -15.33 -6.05
C ALA A 21 47.20 -14.19 -6.40
N ALA A 22 47.54 -13.37 -7.39
CA ALA A 22 46.67 -12.33 -7.90
C ALA A 22 45.42 -12.92 -8.57
N LEU A 23 45.58 -13.98 -9.38
CA LEU A 23 44.46 -14.67 -10.01
C LEU A 23 43.56 -15.39 -8.99
N ALA A 24 44.15 -16.02 -7.98
CA ALA A 24 43.39 -16.63 -6.87
C ALA A 24 42.59 -15.57 -6.10
N THR A 25 43.21 -14.43 -5.79
CA THR A 25 42.52 -13.30 -5.13
C THR A 25 41.37 -12.76 -6.00
N LEU A 26 41.59 -12.61 -7.31
CA LEU A 26 40.56 -12.17 -8.25
C LEU A 26 39.38 -13.15 -8.28
N VAL A 27 39.64 -14.46 -8.39
CA VAL A 27 38.59 -15.50 -8.39
C VAL A 27 37.82 -15.48 -7.07
N MET A 28 38.51 -15.38 -5.93
CA MET A 28 37.86 -15.28 -4.62
C MET A 28 37.01 -14.02 -4.48
N THR A 29 37.47 -12.89 -5.02
CA THR A 29 36.73 -11.63 -5.02
C THR A 29 35.46 -11.74 -5.88
N ILE A 30 35.58 -12.28 -7.10
CA ILE A 30 34.43 -12.54 -7.98
C ILE A 30 33.44 -13.50 -7.30
N TRP A 31 33.94 -14.55 -6.64
CA TRP A 31 33.10 -15.49 -5.92
C TRP A 31 32.35 -14.83 -4.76
N MET A 32 33.05 -14.04 -3.93
CA MET A 32 32.43 -13.28 -2.83
C MET A 32 31.32 -12.35 -3.36
N LEU A 33 31.59 -11.63 -4.45
CA LEU A 33 30.61 -10.75 -5.10
C LEU A 33 29.42 -11.54 -5.66
N ALA A 34 29.66 -12.70 -6.27
CA ALA A 34 28.60 -13.57 -6.77
C ALA A 34 27.75 -14.18 -5.65
N VAL A 35 28.34 -14.44 -4.48
CA VAL A 35 27.62 -14.88 -3.28
C VAL A 35 26.78 -13.73 -2.72
N ASP A 36 27.34 -12.52 -2.62
CA ASP A 36 26.59 -11.35 -2.15
C ASP A 36 25.43 -10.96 -3.08
N HIS A 37 25.63 -11.11 -4.39
CA HIS A 37 24.59 -10.86 -5.40
C HIS A 37 23.42 -11.86 -5.35
N ARG A 38 23.65 -13.06 -4.78
CA ARG A 38 22.67 -14.15 -4.67
C ARG A 38 22.08 -14.30 -3.27
N ARG A 39 22.12 -13.25 -2.43
CA ARG A 39 21.45 -13.27 -1.13
C ARG A 39 19.94 -13.45 -1.30
N GLU A 40 19.34 -14.26 -0.43
CA GLU A 40 17.91 -14.63 -0.45
C GLU A 40 16.98 -13.40 -0.54
N TRP A 41 17.19 -12.38 0.30
CA TRP A 41 16.33 -11.19 0.32
C TRP A 41 16.26 -10.44 -1.02
N LYS A 42 17.33 -10.48 -1.83
CA LYS A 42 17.36 -9.83 -3.15
C LYS A 42 16.40 -10.52 -4.12
N GLN A 43 16.29 -11.84 -4.04
CA GLN A 43 15.35 -12.61 -4.85
C GLN A 43 13.91 -12.26 -4.48
N VAL A 44 13.59 -12.22 -3.19
CA VAL A 44 12.27 -11.84 -2.70
C VAL A 44 11.87 -10.44 -3.17
N GLN A 45 12.76 -9.44 -3.08
CA GLN A 45 12.44 -8.09 -3.57
C GLN A 45 12.24 -8.01 -5.09
N ARG A 46 12.98 -8.80 -5.88
CA ARG A 46 12.77 -8.87 -7.34
C ARG A 46 11.40 -9.47 -7.66
N GLU A 47 11.04 -10.56 -6.98
CA GLU A 47 9.74 -11.20 -7.15
C GLU A 47 8.59 -10.28 -6.75
N TYR A 48 8.71 -9.55 -5.64
CA TYR A 48 7.72 -8.52 -5.26
C TYR A 48 7.58 -7.43 -6.34
N ARG A 49 8.68 -6.93 -6.90
CA ARG A 49 8.64 -5.93 -7.98
C ARG A 49 7.96 -6.48 -9.24
N ASP A 50 8.15 -7.76 -9.56
CA ASP A 50 7.46 -8.41 -10.68
C ASP A 50 5.96 -8.56 -10.41
N ILE A 51 5.56 -8.89 -9.19
CA ILE A 51 4.16 -8.93 -8.74
C ILE A 51 3.50 -7.55 -8.82
N GLU A 52 4.18 -6.53 -8.30
CA GLU A 52 3.70 -5.14 -8.30
C GLU A 52 3.57 -4.61 -9.73
N ALA A 53 4.59 -4.79 -10.56
CA ALA A 53 4.56 -4.37 -11.96
C ALA A 53 3.50 -5.13 -12.79
N ARG A 54 3.19 -6.38 -12.44
CA ARG A 54 2.13 -7.16 -13.08
C ARG A 54 0.75 -6.68 -12.65
N THR A 55 0.54 -6.48 -11.35
CA THR A 55 -0.72 -5.97 -10.79
C THR A 55 -1.06 -4.61 -11.36
N LEU A 56 -0.07 -3.70 -11.47
CA LEU A 56 -0.26 -2.39 -12.11
C LEU A 56 -0.65 -2.51 -13.59
N ARG A 57 -0.06 -3.46 -14.34
CA ARG A 57 -0.46 -3.73 -15.73
C ARG A 57 -1.89 -4.25 -15.83
N PHE A 58 -2.28 -5.18 -14.97
CA PHE A 58 -3.63 -5.73 -14.95
C PHE A 58 -4.68 -4.66 -14.65
N ARG A 59 -4.41 -3.78 -13.67
CA ARG A 59 -5.26 -2.61 -13.40
C ARG A 59 -5.33 -1.66 -14.59
N MET A 60 -4.20 -1.37 -15.23
CA MET A 60 -4.18 -0.52 -16.43
C MET A 60 -4.98 -1.13 -17.58
N ASP A 61 -4.87 -2.45 -17.78
CA ASP A 61 -5.61 -3.16 -18.82
C ASP A 61 -7.12 -3.19 -18.53
N GLU A 62 -7.52 -3.29 -17.27
CA GLU A 62 -8.92 -3.15 -16.83
C GLU A 62 -9.47 -1.73 -17.08
N GLN A 63 -8.64 -0.70 -16.90
CA GLN A 63 -8.99 0.69 -17.23
C GLN A 63 -8.94 0.98 -18.74
N ARG A 64 -8.27 0.19 -19.57
CA ARG A 64 -8.23 0.39 -21.04
C ARG A 64 -9.36 -0.32 -21.78
N THR A 65 -10.47 -0.57 -21.09
CA THR A 65 -11.63 -1.26 -21.64
C THR A 65 -12.59 -0.29 -22.34
N GLU A 66 -13.47 -0.82 -23.20
CA GLU A 66 -14.53 -0.04 -23.87
C GLU A 66 -15.40 0.73 -22.88
N GLN A 67 -15.62 0.17 -21.68
CA GLN A 67 -16.38 0.79 -20.60
C GLN A 67 -15.73 2.07 -20.11
N PHE A 68 -14.41 2.10 -19.93
CA PHE A 68 -13.71 3.32 -19.53
C PHE A 68 -13.82 4.42 -20.59
N ALA A 69 -13.75 4.05 -21.88
CA ALA A 69 -13.95 4.97 -22.98
C ALA A 69 -15.41 5.46 -23.07
N GLU A 70 -16.38 4.66 -22.65
CA GLU A 70 -17.78 5.06 -22.53
C GLU A 70 -18.01 6.04 -21.38
N THR A 71 -17.46 5.75 -20.19
CA THR A 71 -17.47 6.67 -19.05
C THR A 71 -16.78 7.99 -19.40
N GLU A 72 -15.66 7.94 -20.13
CA GLU A 72 -14.98 9.16 -20.58
C GLU A 72 -15.90 10.00 -21.49
N ARG A 73 -16.56 9.38 -22.47
CA ARG A 73 -17.54 10.04 -23.35
C ARG A 73 -18.73 10.61 -22.56
N GLU A 74 -19.21 9.89 -21.55
CA GLU A 74 -20.27 10.38 -20.66
C GLU A 74 -19.79 11.61 -19.88
N LEU A 75 -18.61 11.56 -19.27
CA LEU A 75 -18.01 12.68 -18.53
C LEU A 75 -17.76 13.89 -19.42
N GLU A 76 -17.30 13.70 -20.66
CA GLU A 76 -17.20 14.77 -21.67
C GLU A 76 -18.57 15.39 -21.96
N GLY A 77 -19.61 14.57 -22.11
CA GLY A 77 -20.99 15.03 -22.25
C GLY A 77 -21.47 15.83 -21.04
N THR A 78 -21.17 15.38 -19.81
CA THR A 78 -21.53 16.11 -18.58
C THR A 78 -20.79 17.44 -18.46
N LEU A 79 -19.52 17.51 -18.87
CA LEU A 79 -18.76 18.75 -18.90
C LEU A 79 -19.34 19.73 -19.91
N LEU A 80 -19.67 19.26 -21.12
CA LEU A 80 -20.30 20.10 -22.14
C LEU A 80 -21.67 20.62 -21.66
N ALA A 81 -22.45 19.78 -20.98
CA ALA A 81 -23.72 20.18 -20.38
C ALA A 81 -23.53 21.23 -19.27
N ALA A 82 -22.55 21.05 -18.37
CA ALA A 82 -22.23 22.01 -17.31
C ALA A 82 -21.70 23.34 -17.87
N GLN A 83 -20.90 23.30 -18.95
CA GLN A 83 -20.47 24.48 -19.68
C GLN A 83 -21.64 25.18 -20.39
N GLY A 84 -22.70 24.46 -20.75
CA GLY A 84 -23.91 25.04 -21.32
C GLY A 84 -24.97 25.45 -20.29
N GLU A 85 -24.74 25.21 -19.00
CA GLU A 85 -25.72 25.50 -17.95
C GLU A 85 -25.93 27.01 -17.84
N ALA A 86 -27.18 27.44 -17.68
CA ALA A 86 -27.46 28.86 -17.44
C ALA A 86 -26.94 29.27 -16.06
N VAL A 87 -26.39 30.49 -15.95
CA VAL A 87 -25.99 31.04 -14.65
C VAL A 87 -27.25 31.24 -13.79
N SER A 88 -27.19 30.83 -12.52
CA SER A 88 -28.31 31.02 -11.58
C SER A 88 -28.74 32.50 -11.54
N PRO A 89 -30.04 32.80 -11.71
CA PRO A 89 -30.55 34.16 -11.63
C PRO A 89 -30.24 34.84 -10.29
N GLU A 90 -30.24 34.07 -9.19
CA GLU A 90 -29.93 34.56 -7.85
C GLU A 90 -28.47 34.98 -7.74
N LEU A 91 -27.53 34.12 -8.15
CA LEU A 91 -26.10 34.43 -8.13
C LEU A 91 -25.77 35.60 -9.08
N ALA A 92 -26.41 35.65 -10.25
CA ALA A 92 -26.25 36.76 -11.18
C ALA A 92 -26.75 38.09 -10.59
N ALA A 93 -27.85 38.06 -9.83
CA ALA A 93 -28.37 39.23 -9.13
C ALA A 93 -27.44 39.65 -7.97
N ASP A 94 -26.94 38.69 -7.19
CA ASP A 94 -25.99 38.94 -6.09
C ASP A 94 -24.70 39.59 -6.61
N PHE A 95 -24.16 39.09 -7.73
CA PHE A 95 -22.99 39.68 -8.38
C PHE A 95 -23.25 41.14 -8.79
N LYS A 96 -24.36 41.41 -9.48
CA LYS A 96 -24.72 42.77 -9.90
C LYS A 96 -24.93 43.69 -8.69
N SER A 97 -25.61 43.21 -7.66
CA SER A 97 -25.84 43.96 -6.42
C SER A 97 -24.53 44.32 -5.72
N GLU A 98 -23.56 43.41 -5.68
CA GLU A 98 -22.26 43.66 -5.06
C GLU A 98 -21.44 44.70 -5.84
N VAL A 99 -21.45 44.61 -7.18
CA VAL A 99 -20.81 45.61 -8.05
C VAL A 99 -21.49 46.99 -7.92
N SER A 100 -22.82 47.03 -7.92
CA SER A 100 -23.59 48.28 -7.74
C SER A 100 -23.35 48.92 -6.39
N ARG A 101 -23.38 48.12 -5.31
CA ARG A 101 -23.09 48.59 -3.95
C ARG A 101 -21.71 49.23 -3.86
N ARG A 102 -20.70 48.63 -4.49
CA ARG A 102 -19.34 49.17 -4.50
C ARG A 102 -19.24 50.47 -5.31
N ALA A 103 -19.93 50.57 -6.44
CA ALA A 103 -19.99 51.80 -7.23
C ALA A 103 -20.63 52.96 -6.44
N GLU A 104 -21.73 52.70 -5.72
CA GLU A 104 -22.39 53.66 -4.85
C GLU A 104 -21.51 54.12 -3.66
N GLU A 105 -20.83 53.18 -2.99
CA GLU A 105 -19.88 53.49 -1.90
C GLU A 105 -18.76 54.44 -2.35
N LEU A 106 -18.34 54.34 -3.62
CA LEU A 106 -17.30 55.17 -4.22
C LEU A 106 -17.85 56.45 -4.87
N GLY A 107 -19.17 56.65 -4.87
CA GLY A 107 -19.83 57.79 -5.53
C GLY A 107 -19.73 57.78 -7.06
N GLY A 108 -19.52 56.60 -7.66
CA GLY A 108 -19.46 56.38 -9.10
C GLY A 108 -20.83 56.06 -9.71
N GLU A 109 -20.88 56.03 -11.04
CA GLU A 109 -22.07 55.56 -11.78
C GLU A 109 -22.15 54.03 -11.73
N THR A 110 -23.37 53.50 -11.55
CA THR A 110 -23.63 52.06 -11.65
C THR A 110 -23.32 51.54 -13.05
N PRO A 111 -22.53 50.47 -13.20
CA PRO A 111 -22.23 49.88 -14.50
C PRO A 111 -23.49 49.38 -15.23
N GLU A 112 -23.47 49.42 -16.57
CA GLU A 112 -24.52 48.81 -17.38
C GLU A 112 -24.33 47.29 -17.48
N PHE A 113 -25.31 46.52 -16.97
CA PHE A 113 -25.28 45.05 -17.00
C PHE A 113 -25.97 44.43 -18.22
N ALA A 114 -26.47 45.24 -19.16
CA ALA A 114 -27.17 44.76 -20.36
C ALA A 114 -26.38 43.70 -21.18
N PRO A 115 -25.05 43.78 -21.34
CA PRO A 115 -24.27 42.73 -21.99
C PRO A 115 -24.31 41.40 -21.25
N LEU A 116 -24.26 41.42 -19.91
CA LEU A 116 -24.36 40.22 -19.07
C LEU A 116 -25.76 39.59 -19.16
N ASP A 117 -26.81 40.42 -19.13
CA ASP A 117 -28.20 39.97 -19.25
C ASP A 117 -28.50 39.34 -20.62
N ALA A 118 -27.92 39.92 -21.69
CA ALA A 118 -28.02 39.36 -23.03
C ALA A 118 -27.36 37.98 -23.13
N LEU A 119 -26.19 37.78 -22.49
CA LEU A 119 -25.51 36.50 -22.48
C LEU A 119 -26.24 35.44 -21.66
N VAL A 120 -26.84 35.82 -20.51
CA VAL A 120 -27.71 34.90 -19.75
C VAL A 120 -28.91 34.48 -20.57
N SER A 121 -29.54 35.41 -21.30
CA SER A 121 -30.65 35.09 -22.21
C SER A 121 -30.21 34.15 -23.34
N GLN A 122 -29.05 34.39 -23.94
CA GLN A 122 -28.47 33.50 -24.96
C GLN A 122 -28.20 32.08 -24.45
N MET A 123 -27.80 31.91 -23.18
CA MET A 123 -27.62 30.57 -22.59
C MET A 123 -28.95 29.82 -22.44
N VAL A 124 -30.05 30.53 -22.17
CA VAL A 124 -31.38 29.94 -22.02
C VAL A 124 -32.02 29.64 -23.38
N ASP A 125 -31.89 30.57 -24.33
CA ASP A 125 -32.60 30.53 -25.61
C ASP A 125 -31.90 29.70 -26.69
N ALA A 126 -30.58 29.53 -26.62
CA ALA A 126 -29.86 28.74 -27.60
C ALA A 126 -30.29 27.27 -27.55
N GLU A 127 -30.51 26.62 -28.70
CA GLU A 127 -30.88 25.20 -28.77
C GLU A 127 -29.65 24.26 -28.67
N GLU A 128 -28.53 24.68 -29.27
CA GLU A 128 -27.28 23.91 -29.34
C GLU A 128 -26.44 24.05 -28.06
N ALA A 129 -25.91 22.93 -27.55
CA ALA A 129 -25.07 22.92 -26.34
C ALA A 129 -23.78 23.75 -26.51
N GLU A 130 -23.14 23.70 -27.69
CA GLU A 130 -21.94 24.49 -27.98
C GLU A 130 -22.21 26.00 -27.97
N ALA A 131 -23.38 26.43 -28.46
CA ALA A 131 -23.78 27.83 -28.44
C ALA A 131 -24.01 28.32 -27.00
N ARG A 132 -24.68 27.51 -26.15
CA ARG A 132 -24.81 27.80 -24.71
C ARG A 132 -23.45 27.89 -24.03
N ALA A 133 -22.55 26.94 -24.32
CA ALA A 133 -21.20 26.92 -23.77
C ALA A 133 -20.36 28.13 -24.17
N LYS A 134 -20.50 28.58 -25.41
CA LYS A 134 -19.87 29.82 -25.90
C LYS A 134 -20.41 31.05 -25.17
N ALA A 135 -21.74 31.17 -25.00
CA ALA A 135 -22.36 32.28 -24.28
C ALA A 135 -21.90 32.32 -22.81
N ARG A 136 -21.86 31.18 -22.13
CA ARG A 136 -21.36 31.05 -20.74
C ARG A 136 -19.89 31.45 -20.63
N ARG A 137 -19.04 31.04 -21.57
CA ARG A 137 -17.63 31.44 -21.62
C ARG A 137 -17.48 32.95 -21.74
N SER A 138 -18.19 33.58 -22.68
CA SER A 138 -18.17 35.03 -22.85
C SER A 138 -18.75 35.78 -21.65
N TYR A 139 -19.75 35.23 -20.96
CA TYR A 139 -20.25 35.81 -19.70
C TYR A 139 -19.16 35.83 -18.63
N PHE A 140 -18.42 34.73 -18.46
CA PHE A 140 -17.34 34.68 -17.49
C PHE A 140 -16.12 35.49 -17.89
N GLU A 141 -15.84 35.69 -19.19
CA GLU A 141 -14.82 36.64 -19.65
C GLU A 141 -15.15 38.07 -19.16
N LEU A 142 -16.40 38.52 -19.34
CA LEU A 142 -16.84 39.84 -18.86
C LEU A 142 -16.86 39.95 -17.33
N VAL A 143 -17.37 38.92 -16.64
CA VAL A 143 -17.37 38.88 -15.16
C VAL A 143 -15.95 38.91 -14.61
N GLN A 144 -15.01 38.23 -15.27
CA GLN A 144 -13.60 38.20 -14.85
C GLN A 144 -12.96 39.59 -14.91
N GLU A 145 -13.34 40.46 -15.86
CA GLU A 145 -12.83 41.84 -15.91
C GLU A 145 -13.14 42.62 -14.62
N TYR A 146 -14.34 42.44 -14.04
CA TYR A 146 -14.70 43.07 -12.76
C TYR A 146 -13.92 42.49 -11.59
N VAL A 147 -13.70 41.17 -11.59
CA VAL A 147 -12.92 40.48 -10.54
C VAL A 147 -11.46 40.91 -10.60
N ASP A 148 -10.89 41.00 -11.80
CA ASP A 148 -9.49 41.40 -12.02
C ASP A 148 -9.28 42.86 -11.62
N GLU A 149 -10.21 43.75 -11.92
CA GLU A 149 -10.18 45.13 -11.46
C GLU A 149 -10.30 45.23 -9.93
N ALA A 150 -11.19 44.44 -9.31
CA ALA A 150 -11.31 44.36 -7.86
C ALA A 150 -10.00 43.90 -7.20
N ASN A 151 -9.37 42.86 -7.75
CA ASN A 151 -8.08 42.35 -7.29
C ASN A 151 -6.97 43.39 -7.43
N ARG A 152 -6.94 44.11 -8.56
CA ARG A 152 -5.97 45.18 -8.81
C ARG A 152 -6.10 46.29 -7.79
N VAL A 153 -7.33 46.72 -7.48
CA VAL A 153 -7.60 47.73 -6.45
C VAL A 153 -7.17 47.23 -5.07
N ALA A 154 -7.58 46.03 -4.67
CA ALA A 154 -7.21 45.40 -3.40
C ALA A 154 -5.68 45.34 -3.22
N THR A 155 -4.98 44.82 -4.23
CA THR A 155 -3.52 44.71 -4.23
C THR A 155 -2.82 46.07 -4.14
N ASN A 156 -3.30 47.08 -4.89
CA ASN A 156 -2.73 48.42 -4.87
C ASN A 156 -2.95 49.12 -3.52
N THR A 157 -4.15 49.06 -2.96
CA THR A 157 -4.45 49.68 -1.66
C THR A 157 -3.69 49.01 -0.53
N ALA A 158 -3.52 47.68 -0.56
CA ALA A 158 -2.69 46.95 0.39
C ALA A 158 -1.20 47.36 0.29
N ALA A 159 -0.69 47.55 -0.93
CA ALA A 159 0.67 48.03 -1.15
C ALA A 159 0.88 49.47 -0.63
N GLU A 160 -0.09 50.36 -0.86
CA GLU A 160 -0.08 51.74 -0.34
C GLU A 160 -0.13 51.76 1.19
N LEU A 161 -0.99 50.95 1.81
CA LEU A 161 -1.07 50.79 3.26
C LEU A 161 0.27 50.34 3.84
N LYS A 162 0.91 49.33 3.24
CA LYS A 162 2.22 48.83 3.67
C LYS A 162 3.30 49.92 3.58
N SER A 163 3.30 50.68 2.48
CA SER A 163 4.22 51.82 2.29
C SER A 163 3.99 52.90 3.35
N MET A 164 2.73 53.29 3.60
CA MET A 164 2.39 54.32 4.58
C MET A 164 2.68 53.88 6.02
N SER A 165 2.43 52.61 6.36
CA SER A 165 2.78 52.04 7.66
C SER A 165 4.29 52.07 7.90
N SER A 166 5.09 51.74 6.89
CA SER A 166 6.56 51.84 6.97
C SER A 166 7.03 53.28 7.23
N ASN A 167 6.41 54.26 6.57
CA ASN A 167 6.68 55.68 6.81
C ASN A 167 6.31 56.10 8.24
N LEU A 168 5.17 55.64 8.75
CA LEU A 168 4.74 55.89 10.14
C LEU A 168 5.75 55.34 11.15
N ASP A 169 6.25 54.13 10.95
CA ASP A 169 7.24 53.50 11.83
C ASP A 169 8.59 54.24 11.81
N ALA A 170 9.03 54.69 10.63
CA ALA A 170 10.22 55.52 10.50
C ALA A 170 10.08 56.85 11.27
N VAL A 171 8.93 57.51 11.21
CA VAL A 171 8.66 58.77 11.92
C VAL A 171 8.51 58.54 13.44
N ARG A 172 7.85 57.45 13.86
CA ARG A 172 7.77 57.04 15.28
C ARG A 172 9.16 56.81 15.88
N SER A 173 10.06 56.20 15.12
CA SER A 173 11.46 56.01 15.52
C SER A 173 12.18 57.35 15.73
N ARG A 174 12.05 58.30 14.79
CA ARG A 174 12.64 59.65 14.92
C ARG A 174 12.10 60.41 16.13
N ARG A 175 10.80 60.31 16.40
CA ARG A 175 10.19 60.88 17.61
C ARG A 175 10.80 60.25 18.88
N ASN A 176 10.94 58.93 18.94
CA ASN A 176 11.52 58.25 20.11
C ASN A 176 12.96 58.71 20.39
N ILE A 177 13.75 58.96 19.33
CA ILE A 177 15.10 59.54 19.46
C ILE A 177 15.03 60.97 20.02
N ALA A 178 14.13 61.81 19.50
CA ALA A 178 13.96 63.20 19.96
C ALA A 178 13.50 63.29 21.43
N VAL A 179 12.60 62.39 21.85
CA VAL A 179 12.14 62.26 23.24
C VAL A 179 13.29 61.82 24.15
N GLY A 180 14.08 60.81 23.74
CA GLY A 180 15.24 60.35 24.49
C GLY A 180 16.35 61.42 24.64
N ALA A 181 16.46 62.31 23.64
CA ALA A 181 17.41 63.43 23.64
C ALA A 181 16.90 64.71 24.33
N GLN A 182 15.67 64.72 24.88
CA GLN A 182 15.03 65.89 25.51
C GLN A 182 15.00 67.14 24.61
N SER A 183 14.78 66.94 23.31
CA SER A 183 14.75 68.04 22.32
C SER A 183 13.36 68.68 22.23
N GLU A 184 13.31 70.02 22.08
CA GLU A 184 12.08 70.77 21.75
C GLU A 184 11.40 70.32 20.44
N SER A 185 12.10 69.57 19.58
CA SER A 185 11.55 69.01 18.34
C SER A 185 10.57 67.83 18.53
N SER A 186 10.39 67.35 19.76
CA SER A 186 9.50 66.21 20.07
C SER A 186 8.04 66.46 19.64
N ASP A 187 7.51 67.66 19.89
CA ASP A 187 6.12 68.00 19.57
C ASP A 187 5.88 68.10 18.05
N GLU A 188 6.88 68.56 17.29
CA GLU A 188 6.84 68.60 15.83
C GLU A 188 6.76 67.17 15.23
N TRP A 189 7.54 66.24 15.77
CA TRP A 189 7.50 64.84 15.34
C TRP A 189 6.19 64.16 15.75
N GLN A 190 5.61 64.52 16.90
CA GLN A 190 4.31 64.00 17.32
C GLN A 190 3.19 64.42 16.35
N GLY A 191 3.15 65.69 15.92
CA GLY A 191 2.19 66.14 14.89
C GLY A 191 2.32 65.36 13.57
N LYS A 192 3.55 65.01 13.16
CA LYS A 192 3.78 64.15 11.97
C LYS A 192 3.32 62.70 12.19
N VAL A 193 3.49 62.15 13.40
CA VAL A 193 2.94 60.83 13.77
C VAL A 193 1.43 60.84 13.68
N ASP A 194 0.75 61.86 14.20
CA ASP A 194 -0.71 61.93 14.23
C ASP A 194 -1.30 61.99 12.81
N VAL A 195 -0.71 62.79 11.92
CA VAL A 195 -1.12 62.87 10.51
C VAL A 195 -0.91 61.54 9.79
N LEU A 196 0.27 60.93 9.90
CA LEU A 196 0.55 59.65 9.25
C LEU A 196 -0.30 58.52 9.82
N HIS A 197 -0.56 58.53 11.13
CA HIS A 197 -1.44 57.57 11.77
C HIS A 197 -2.87 57.69 11.23
N SER A 198 -3.41 58.90 11.09
CA SER A 198 -4.72 59.11 10.49
C SER A 198 -4.78 58.56 9.05
N ASN A 199 -3.73 58.79 8.25
CA ASN A 199 -3.67 58.28 6.88
C ASN A 199 -3.60 56.75 6.83
N VAL A 200 -2.83 56.11 7.72
CA VAL A 200 -2.78 54.65 7.85
C VAL A 200 -4.15 54.08 8.23
N VAL A 201 -4.86 54.70 9.17
CA VAL A 201 -6.21 54.25 9.56
C VAL A 201 -7.18 54.35 8.37
N THR A 202 -7.16 55.44 7.61
CA THR A 202 -7.99 55.59 6.40
C THR A 202 -7.65 54.53 5.35
N LEU A 203 -6.36 54.32 5.05
CA LEU A 203 -5.92 53.31 4.08
C LEU A 203 -6.21 51.88 4.56
N MET A 204 -6.18 51.63 5.87
CA MET A 204 -6.51 50.33 6.45
C MET A 204 -7.97 49.98 6.20
N VAL A 205 -8.89 50.92 6.45
CA VAL A 205 -10.31 50.73 6.14
C VAL A 205 -10.53 50.54 4.63
N ALA A 206 -9.88 51.35 3.80
CA ALA A 206 -9.99 51.23 2.34
C ALA A 206 -9.47 49.87 1.82
N SER A 207 -8.32 49.39 2.34
CA SER A 207 -7.75 48.09 1.99
C SER A 207 -8.68 46.97 2.41
N GLN A 208 -9.21 47.00 3.64
CA GLN A 208 -10.12 45.98 4.14
C GLN A 208 -11.41 45.91 3.32
N GLN A 209 -11.97 47.06 2.91
CA GLN A 209 -13.14 47.13 2.06
C GLN A 209 -12.86 46.58 0.65
N ALA A 210 -11.71 46.91 0.06
CA ALA A 210 -11.29 46.41 -1.25
C ALA A 210 -11.06 44.88 -1.23
N ASP A 211 -10.40 44.37 -0.19
CA ASP A 211 -10.19 42.92 0.01
C ASP A 211 -11.52 42.19 0.19
N THR A 212 -12.45 42.73 0.98
CA THR A 212 -13.76 42.12 1.20
C THR A 212 -14.59 42.08 -0.09
N TYR A 213 -14.57 43.17 -0.86
CA TYR A 213 -15.24 43.24 -2.16
C TYR A 213 -14.67 42.20 -3.15
N TYR A 214 -13.35 42.13 -3.29
CA TYR A 214 -12.69 41.12 -4.13
C TYR A 214 -13.06 39.69 -3.69
N ALA A 215 -12.95 39.39 -2.39
CA ALA A 215 -13.28 38.06 -1.85
C ALA A 215 -14.75 37.68 -2.07
N ASN A 216 -15.68 38.64 -1.96
CA ASN A 216 -17.10 38.42 -2.23
C ASN A 216 -17.35 38.09 -3.70
N LEU A 217 -16.75 38.86 -4.63
CA LEU A 217 -16.88 38.58 -6.06
C LEU A 217 -16.27 37.22 -6.42
N GLU A 218 -15.07 36.92 -5.93
CA GLU A 218 -14.40 35.64 -6.17
C GLU A 218 -15.24 34.47 -5.64
N ARG A 219 -15.84 34.59 -4.46
CA ARG A 219 -16.75 33.60 -3.89
C ARG A 219 -17.98 33.37 -4.78
N ILE A 220 -18.67 34.44 -5.19
CA ILE A 220 -19.86 34.35 -6.05
C ILE A 220 -19.51 33.70 -7.39
N VAL A 221 -18.41 34.11 -8.03
CA VAL A 221 -17.97 33.52 -9.30
C VAL A 221 -17.57 32.06 -9.15
N LYS A 222 -16.93 31.69 -8.04
CA LYS A 222 -16.61 30.29 -7.71
C LYS A 222 -17.87 29.45 -7.54
N GLU A 223 -18.90 29.97 -6.87
CA GLU A 223 -20.21 29.32 -6.74
C GLU A 223 -20.90 29.16 -8.11
N MET A 224 -20.83 30.19 -8.97
CA MET A 224 -21.36 30.11 -10.34
C MET A 224 -20.65 29.04 -11.19
N LYS A 225 -19.34 28.85 -11.01
CA LYS A 225 -18.51 27.87 -11.74
C LYS A 225 -18.48 26.48 -11.09
N ALA A 226 -19.18 26.26 -9.98
CA ALA A 226 -19.03 25.04 -9.18
C ALA A 226 -19.38 23.75 -9.95
N SER A 227 -20.46 23.76 -10.74
CA SER A 227 -20.88 22.60 -11.55
C SER A 227 -19.86 22.27 -12.64
N GLU A 228 -19.39 23.28 -13.37
CA GLU A 228 -18.35 23.14 -14.40
C GLU A 228 -17.02 22.65 -13.79
N ALA A 229 -16.59 23.22 -12.66
CA ALA A 229 -15.37 22.82 -11.98
C ALA A 229 -15.45 21.37 -11.47
N ALA A 230 -16.61 20.93 -10.97
CA ALA A 230 -16.83 19.54 -10.56
C ALA A 230 -16.78 18.58 -11.75
N ALA A 231 -17.45 18.90 -12.86
CA ALA A 231 -17.43 18.08 -14.08
C ALA A 231 -16.02 18.01 -14.70
N GLN A 232 -15.31 19.14 -14.74
CA GLN A 232 -13.94 19.20 -15.25
C GLN A 232 -12.99 18.39 -14.37
N LYS A 233 -13.14 18.48 -13.04
CA LYS A 233 -12.37 17.66 -12.10
C LYS A 233 -12.64 16.18 -12.31
N ASN A 234 -13.90 15.74 -12.43
CA ASN A 234 -14.23 14.33 -12.65
C ASN A 234 -13.62 13.77 -13.94
N LEU A 235 -13.68 14.53 -15.04
CA LEU A 235 -13.05 14.13 -16.31
C LEU A 235 -11.52 14.08 -16.20
N ALA A 236 -10.91 15.07 -15.53
CA ALA A 236 -9.46 15.10 -15.31
C ALA A 236 -8.99 13.96 -14.39
N ASP A 237 -9.74 13.67 -13.33
CA ASP A 237 -9.47 12.57 -12.41
C ASP A 237 -9.57 11.23 -13.15
N HIS A 238 -10.62 11.02 -13.97
CA HIS A 238 -10.80 9.83 -14.82
C HIS A 238 -9.61 9.62 -15.75
N ARG A 239 -9.26 10.63 -16.57
CA ARG A 239 -8.09 10.59 -17.45
C ARG A 239 -6.77 10.37 -16.70
N GLY A 240 -6.66 10.98 -15.53
CA GLY A 240 -5.48 10.90 -14.68
C GLY A 240 -5.22 9.50 -14.13
N GLN A 241 -6.23 8.64 -14.01
CA GLN A 241 -6.05 7.27 -13.48
C GLN A 241 -5.07 6.45 -14.30
N ILE A 242 -5.18 6.47 -15.64
CA ILE A 242 -4.28 5.73 -16.53
C ILE A 242 -2.86 6.31 -16.44
N THR A 243 -2.72 7.63 -16.51
CA THR A 243 -1.41 8.29 -16.42
C THR A 243 -0.72 7.98 -15.08
N GLN A 244 -1.46 8.00 -13.97
CA GLN A 244 -0.92 7.64 -12.65
C GLN A 244 -0.47 6.17 -12.58
N LEU A 245 -1.22 5.25 -13.19
CA LEU A 245 -0.84 3.84 -13.29
C LEU A 245 0.40 3.65 -14.19
N GLU A 246 0.50 4.39 -15.29
CA GLU A 246 1.65 4.39 -16.20
C GLU A 246 2.91 4.92 -15.51
N ASP A 247 2.81 6.05 -14.81
CA ASP A 247 3.91 6.63 -14.04
C ASP A 247 4.37 5.67 -12.92
N SER A 248 3.42 5.05 -12.21
CA SER A 248 3.70 4.06 -11.18
C SER A 248 4.41 2.82 -11.77
N LEU A 249 3.94 2.32 -12.90
CA LEU A 249 4.56 1.18 -13.59
C LEU A 249 5.96 1.53 -14.12
N ALA A 250 6.14 2.75 -14.65
CA ALA A 250 7.42 3.25 -15.10
C ALA A 250 8.41 3.34 -13.94
N ALA A 251 7.99 3.85 -12.77
CA ALA A 251 8.81 3.90 -11.56
C ALA A 251 9.26 2.50 -11.11
N VAL A 252 8.34 1.53 -11.04
CA VAL A 252 8.66 0.14 -10.66
C VAL A 252 9.62 -0.51 -11.66
N ARG A 253 9.42 -0.30 -12.97
CA ARG A 253 10.28 -0.86 -14.05
C ARG A 253 11.65 -0.21 -14.12
N ALA A 254 11.71 1.11 -13.94
CA ALA A 254 12.95 1.87 -14.02
C ALA A 254 13.98 1.36 -13.02
N GLY A 255 13.55 0.85 -11.86
CA GLY A 255 14.45 0.36 -10.83
C GLY A 255 15.50 1.41 -10.47
N ARG A 256 15.11 2.68 -10.53
CA ARG A 256 16.00 3.80 -10.26
C ARG A 256 15.86 4.16 -8.78
N PRO A 257 16.97 4.46 -8.09
CA PRO A 257 16.92 5.09 -6.79
C PRO A 257 16.16 6.42 -6.87
N GLN A 258 15.28 6.67 -5.91
CA GLN A 258 14.38 7.84 -5.86
C GLN A 258 15.10 9.20 -5.99
N PHE A 259 16.39 9.27 -5.62
CA PHE A 259 17.19 10.50 -5.78
C PHE A 259 17.64 10.78 -7.23
N LEU A 260 17.45 9.83 -8.15
CA LEU A 260 17.75 9.93 -9.58
C LEU A 260 16.50 10.10 -10.46
N ASP A 261 15.30 10.19 -9.87
CA ASP A 261 14.03 10.28 -10.61
C ASP A 261 13.96 11.54 -11.48
N ASN A 262 14.61 12.63 -11.06
CA ASN A 262 14.63 13.91 -11.79
C ASN A 262 15.73 14.01 -12.86
N LEU A 263 16.50 12.94 -13.10
CA LEU A 263 17.54 12.92 -14.12
C LEU A 263 17.06 12.18 -15.38
N PRO A 264 17.27 12.74 -16.60
CA PRO A 264 16.85 12.13 -17.86
C PRO A 264 17.79 10.98 -18.25
N LEU A 265 17.83 9.93 -17.43
CA LEU A 265 18.61 8.73 -17.66
C LEU A 265 17.75 7.64 -18.34
N PRO A 266 18.28 6.89 -19.32
CA PRO A 266 17.56 5.79 -19.96
C PRO A 266 17.20 4.65 -18.98
N ASP A 267 16.07 3.97 -19.20
CA ASP A 267 15.57 2.88 -18.33
C ASP A 267 16.50 1.66 -18.23
N TRP A 268 17.41 1.47 -19.19
CA TRP A 268 18.41 0.41 -19.08
C TRP A 268 19.43 0.68 -17.97
N PHE A 269 19.57 1.93 -17.50
CA PHE A 269 20.56 2.31 -16.48
C PHE A 269 20.26 1.65 -15.12
N GLY A 270 19.01 1.58 -14.70
CA GLY A 270 18.62 0.85 -13.47
C GLY A 270 18.95 -0.64 -13.54
N ARG A 271 18.74 -1.27 -14.71
CA ARG A 271 19.13 -2.68 -14.94
C ARG A 271 20.64 -2.91 -14.94
N VAL A 272 21.44 -1.88 -15.23
CA VAL A 272 22.91 -1.93 -15.10
C VAL A 272 23.33 -1.79 -13.64
N LEU A 273 22.62 -0.98 -12.85
CA LEU A 273 22.83 -0.91 -11.40
C LEU A 273 22.55 -2.25 -10.72
N GLU A 274 21.68 -3.09 -11.25
CA GLU A 274 21.43 -4.43 -10.69
C GLU A 274 22.49 -5.48 -11.06
N ARG A 275 23.50 -5.16 -11.89
CA ARG A 275 24.56 -6.11 -12.24
C ARG A 275 25.54 -6.31 -11.07
N PRO A 276 26.19 -7.49 -10.98
CA PRO A 276 27.24 -7.72 -9.99
C PRO A 276 28.27 -6.56 -10.01
N ILE A 277 28.72 -6.15 -8.82
CA ILE A 277 29.65 -5.01 -8.58
C ILE A 277 28.97 -3.62 -8.60
N ILE A 278 28.16 -3.32 -9.61
CA ILE A 278 27.51 -1.99 -9.74
C ILE A 278 26.37 -1.82 -8.72
N GLU A 279 25.78 -2.95 -8.29
CA GLU A 279 24.74 -3.02 -7.27
C GLU A 279 25.09 -2.32 -5.95
N GLY A 280 26.38 -2.29 -5.59
CA GLY A 280 26.85 -1.63 -4.37
C GLY A 280 26.80 -0.09 -4.41
N PHE A 281 26.55 0.53 -5.57
CA PHE A 281 26.63 1.98 -5.77
C PHE A 281 25.28 2.66 -5.99
N GLY A 282 24.16 1.95 -5.77
CA GLY A 282 22.82 2.54 -5.87
C GLY A 282 21.78 1.59 -6.45
N SER A 283 21.72 0.34 -5.99
CA SER A 283 20.68 -0.60 -6.43
C SER A 283 19.27 -0.16 -5.94
N PRO A 284 18.21 -0.37 -6.75
CA PRO A 284 16.82 -0.19 -6.30
C PRO A 284 16.43 -1.19 -5.20
N ILE A 285 17.09 -2.35 -5.16
CA ILE A 285 16.90 -3.35 -4.10
C ILE A 285 17.92 -3.10 -2.98
N ARG A 286 17.41 -2.93 -1.77
CA ARG A 286 18.22 -2.62 -0.59
C ARG A 286 17.61 -3.21 0.67
N ILE A 287 18.42 -3.31 1.71
CA ILE A 287 17.93 -3.64 3.05
C ILE A 287 17.19 -2.41 3.59
N ASP A 288 15.91 -2.59 3.90
CA ASP A 288 15.11 -1.58 4.57
C ASP A 288 15.11 -1.89 6.08
N GLN A 289 15.39 -0.87 6.89
CA GLN A 289 15.48 -1.03 8.33
C GLN A 289 14.68 0.03 9.07
N VAL A 290 14.01 -0.40 10.14
CA VAL A 290 13.44 0.47 11.17
C VAL A 290 14.32 0.32 12.42
N TRP A 291 14.72 1.46 12.98
CA TRP A 291 15.52 1.51 14.21
C TRP A 291 14.67 2.08 15.34
N LEU A 292 14.51 1.30 16.40
CA LEU A 292 13.60 1.58 17.50
C LEU A 292 14.40 1.65 18.81
N PRO A 293 14.92 2.83 19.17
CA PRO A 293 15.78 2.99 20.35
C PRO A 293 15.01 2.81 21.66
N ASP A 294 13.73 3.21 21.70
CA ASP A 294 12.92 3.21 22.92
C ASP A 294 12.28 1.84 23.21
N LEU A 295 11.99 1.07 22.16
CA LEU A 295 11.52 -0.31 22.29
C LEU A 295 12.71 -1.26 22.38
N THR A 296 13.19 -1.49 23.59
CA THR A 296 14.39 -2.31 23.81
C THR A 296 14.06 -3.81 23.88
N ILE A 297 15.10 -4.63 23.68
CA ILE A 297 15.12 -6.06 23.94
C ILE A 297 16.20 -6.36 24.97
N ASN A 298 15.89 -7.17 25.98
CA ASN A 298 16.83 -7.53 27.03
C ASN A 298 17.63 -8.77 26.62
N TYR A 299 18.89 -8.58 26.23
CA TYR A 299 19.83 -9.69 26.11
C TYR A 299 20.51 -9.86 27.45
N ASN A 300 20.15 -10.91 28.20
CA ASN A 300 20.86 -11.42 29.38
C ASN A 300 21.86 -10.40 29.92
N PHE A 301 21.41 -9.38 30.66
CA PHE A 301 22.20 -8.27 31.27
C PHE A 301 22.22 -6.90 30.58
N SER A 302 21.66 -6.69 29.38
CA SER A 302 21.57 -5.36 28.77
C SER A 302 20.32 -5.17 27.90
N ASN A 303 19.70 -3.99 28.04
CA ASN A 303 18.63 -3.55 27.14
C ASN A 303 19.28 -2.88 25.93
N VAL A 304 19.03 -3.42 24.74
CA VAL A 304 19.51 -2.84 23.48
C VAL A 304 18.34 -2.44 22.60
N ALA A 305 18.56 -1.44 21.76
CA ALA A 305 17.58 -0.99 20.78
C ALA A 305 17.15 -2.15 19.85
N ARG A 306 15.88 -2.17 19.47
CA ARG A 306 15.39 -3.11 18.45
C ARG A 306 15.79 -2.61 17.06
N PHE A 307 16.21 -3.56 16.24
CA PHE A 307 16.42 -3.38 14.81
C PHE A 307 15.41 -4.25 14.09
N ASP A 308 14.73 -3.69 13.10
CA ASP A 308 13.73 -4.41 12.32
C ASP A 308 14.03 -4.28 10.83
N ARG A 309 14.32 -5.41 10.18
CA ARG A 309 14.55 -5.52 8.74
C ARG A 309 13.52 -6.41 8.06
N CYS A 310 12.40 -6.72 8.72
CA CYS A 310 11.40 -7.62 8.19
C CYS A 310 10.84 -7.12 6.85
N ILE A 311 10.67 -5.79 6.71
CA ILE A 311 10.24 -5.13 5.47
C ILE A 311 11.25 -5.21 4.32
N THR A 312 12.44 -5.76 4.56
CA THR A 312 13.36 -6.11 3.47
C THR A 312 12.76 -7.24 2.63
N CYS A 313 12.09 -8.21 3.24
CA CYS A 313 11.41 -9.31 2.53
C CYS A 313 9.90 -9.05 2.41
N HIS A 314 9.27 -8.55 3.46
CA HIS A 314 7.83 -8.26 3.53
C HIS A 314 7.49 -6.87 2.94
N LYS A 315 7.85 -6.63 1.69
CA LYS A 315 7.71 -5.32 1.03
C LYS A 315 6.25 -4.86 0.90
N ALA A 316 5.33 -5.82 0.76
CA ALA A 316 3.90 -5.58 0.63
C ALA A 316 3.22 -5.21 1.95
N ILE A 317 3.86 -5.43 3.10
CA ILE A 317 3.15 -5.51 4.39
C ILE A 317 2.35 -4.25 4.76
N LYS A 318 2.78 -3.07 4.30
CA LYS A 318 2.12 -1.77 4.56
C LYS A 318 1.17 -1.34 3.41
N GLN A 319 1.15 -2.05 2.28
CA GLN A 319 0.38 -1.65 1.11
C GLN A 319 -1.12 -1.76 1.40
N THR A 320 -1.87 -0.69 1.10
CA THR A 320 -3.33 -0.64 1.20
C THR A 320 -3.99 -0.87 -0.16
N ALA A 321 -5.27 -1.27 -0.14
CA ALA A 321 -6.07 -1.35 -1.34
C ALA A 321 -6.30 0.07 -1.91
N PRO A 322 -6.41 0.22 -3.25
CA PRO A 322 -6.70 1.51 -3.87
C PRO A 322 -7.97 2.14 -3.31
N GLY A 323 -7.90 3.41 -2.88
CA GLY A 323 -9.04 4.13 -2.32
C GLY A 323 -9.36 3.81 -0.86
N SER A 324 -8.65 2.87 -0.23
CA SER A 324 -8.78 2.53 1.18
C SER A 324 -7.51 2.90 1.98
N ALA A 325 -7.71 3.28 3.23
CA ALA A 325 -6.63 3.62 4.16
C ALA A 325 -6.17 2.41 5.00
N ASP A 326 -7.00 1.37 5.09
CA ASP A 326 -6.89 0.29 6.06
C ASP A 326 -7.18 -1.11 5.48
N GLU A 327 -7.77 -1.20 4.28
CA GLU A 327 -7.92 -2.49 3.60
C GLU A 327 -6.57 -2.97 3.04
N PRO A 328 -6.23 -4.26 3.17
CA PRO A 328 -4.98 -4.81 2.65
C PRO A 328 -4.90 -4.72 1.12
N GLY A 329 -3.82 -4.13 0.62
CA GLY A 329 -3.59 -4.02 -0.83
C GLY A 329 -3.29 -5.35 -1.52
N TYR A 330 -2.71 -6.31 -0.79
CA TYR A 330 -2.43 -7.67 -1.23
C TYR A 330 -2.93 -8.64 -0.16
N GLU A 331 -4.07 -9.27 -0.38
CA GLU A 331 -4.62 -10.25 0.57
C GLU A 331 -3.73 -11.49 0.72
N HIS A 332 -3.91 -12.22 1.82
CA HIS A 332 -3.25 -13.52 2.00
C HIS A 332 -3.85 -14.58 1.07
N ALA A 333 -2.98 -15.41 0.49
CA ALA A 333 -3.39 -16.53 -0.35
C ALA A 333 -4.39 -17.44 0.37
N HIS A 334 -5.60 -17.59 -0.18
CA HIS A 334 -6.61 -18.53 0.30
C HIS A 334 -7.48 -19.05 -0.86
N PRO A 335 -7.97 -20.31 -0.77
CA PRO A 335 -8.86 -20.85 -1.77
C PRO A 335 -10.26 -20.25 -1.64
N ILE A 336 -10.86 -19.87 -2.76
CA ILE A 336 -12.25 -19.43 -2.88
C ILE A 336 -12.94 -20.29 -3.93
N THR A 337 -14.17 -20.69 -3.66
CA THR A 337 -15.03 -21.35 -4.64
C THR A 337 -15.95 -20.31 -5.27
N VAL A 338 -15.94 -20.25 -6.60
CA VAL A 338 -16.72 -19.31 -7.41
C VAL A 338 -17.62 -20.09 -8.36
N GLU A 339 -18.92 -19.80 -8.32
CA GLU A 339 -19.88 -20.34 -9.28
C GLU A 339 -19.94 -19.41 -10.49
N LEU A 340 -19.43 -19.86 -11.64
CA LEU A 340 -19.38 -19.09 -12.88
C LEU A 340 -20.49 -19.54 -13.84
N PRO A 341 -21.55 -18.73 -14.06
CA PRO A 341 -22.57 -19.06 -15.05
C PRO A 341 -21.97 -19.21 -16.45
N THR A 342 -22.44 -20.19 -17.22
CA THR A 342 -22.07 -20.34 -18.63
C THR A 342 -23.22 -19.85 -19.53
N PRO A 343 -22.91 -19.21 -20.67
CA PRO A 343 -23.90 -18.94 -21.72
C PRO A 343 -24.61 -20.24 -22.18
N GLY A 344 -25.85 -20.13 -22.66
CA GLY A 344 -26.62 -21.28 -23.13
C GLY A 344 -26.05 -21.97 -24.38
N GLU A 345 -25.27 -21.24 -25.18
CA GLU A 345 -24.56 -21.76 -26.34
C GLU A 345 -23.13 -21.22 -26.36
N ARG A 346 -22.23 -21.97 -27.01
CA ARG A 346 -20.85 -21.56 -27.19
C ARG A 346 -20.76 -20.27 -28.02
N PRO A 347 -19.95 -19.27 -27.62
CA PRO A 347 -19.74 -18.09 -28.45
C PRO A 347 -19.08 -18.46 -29.78
N VAL A 348 -19.59 -17.87 -30.87
CA VAL A 348 -19.04 -18.01 -32.22
C VAL A 348 -18.32 -16.71 -32.56
N VAL A 349 -17.04 -16.81 -32.93
CA VAL A 349 -16.28 -15.65 -33.42
C VAL A 349 -16.53 -15.51 -34.92
N VAL A 350 -17.24 -14.45 -35.31
CA VAL A 350 -17.39 -14.09 -36.73
C VAL A 350 -16.11 -13.38 -37.16
N VAL A 351 -15.24 -14.08 -37.88
CA VAL A 351 -14.05 -13.46 -38.48
C VAL A 351 -14.50 -12.65 -39.70
N ASN A 352 -14.84 -11.38 -39.50
CA ASN A 352 -15.00 -10.46 -40.62
C ASN A 352 -13.62 -10.10 -41.17
N GLU A 353 -13.27 -10.64 -42.34
CA GLU A 353 -12.00 -10.37 -43.04
C GLU A 353 -11.96 -8.97 -43.69
N GLN A 354 -12.60 -7.96 -43.09
CA GLN A 354 -12.58 -6.58 -43.59
C GLN A 354 -12.47 -5.54 -42.47
N VAL A 355 -11.27 -4.94 -42.45
CA VAL A 355 -10.88 -3.63 -41.91
C VAL A 355 -10.73 -3.50 -40.38
N ASP A 356 -9.48 -3.59 -39.93
CA ASP A 356 -8.92 -2.67 -38.93
C ASP A 356 -7.42 -2.46 -39.19
N VAL A 357 -7.14 -1.50 -40.08
CA VAL A 357 -5.80 -0.91 -40.22
C VAL A 357 -5.77 0.34 -39.33
N ALA A 358 -5.71 0.15 -38.00
CA ALA A 358 -5.54 1.26 -37.07
C ALA A 358 -4.86 0.83 -35.76
N ALA A 359 -3.63 0.34 -35.87
CA ALA A 359 -2.62 0.42 -34.81
C ALA A 359 -1.23 0.44 -35.45
N GLY A 360 -1.00 1.46 -36.29
CA GLY A 360 0.30 1.72 -36.89
C GLY A 360 1.28 2.25 -35.85
N THR A 361 2.33 1.46 -35.62
CA THR A 361 3.64 1.91 -35.16
C THR A 361 4.07 3.16 -35.93
N VAL A 362 4.40 4.23 -35.21
CA VAL A 362 5.07 5.40 -35.76
C VAL A 362 6.52 5.03 -36.04
N GLU A 363 6.83 4.67 -37.28
CA GLU A 363 8.12 4.95 -37.90
C GLU A 363 7.88 5.99 -39.00
N GLN A 364 8.52 7.15 -38.84
CA GLN A 364 8.59 8.19 -39.85
C GLN A 364 9.55 7.75 -40.95
N ASP A 365 9.08 7.70 -42.19
CA ASP A 365 9.92 8.11 -43.31
C ASP A 365 9.06 8.73 -44.42
N GLU A 366 9.63 9.78 -45.02
CA GLU A 366 9.02 10.70 -45.96
C GLU A 366 8.78 10.03 -47.33
N THR A 367 7.71 10.40 -48.03
CA THR A 367 7.76 10.98 -49.39
C THR A 367 6.36 11.12 -50.02
N VAL A 368 6.22 12.24 -50.72
CA VAL A 368 5.02 12.79 -51.37
C VAL A 368 4.82 12.18 -52.77
N ALA A 369 3.58 11.87 -53.14
CA ALA A 369 3.10 11.98 -54.53
C ALA A 369 1.55 11.97 -54.60
N GLU A 370 1.03 12.92 -55.39
CA GLU A 370 -0.37 13.18 -55.71
C GLU A 370 -1.01 12.12 -56.62
N ALA A 371 -2.36 12.05 -56.57
CA ALA A 371 -3.28 12.29 -57.69
C ALA A 371 -4.36 11.22 -57.96
N ASP A 372 -5.57 11.75 -58.07
CA ASP A 372 -6.68 11.44 -58.98
C ASP A 372 -7.59 10.22 -58.78
N ASP A 373 -8.84 10.57 -58.43
CA ASP A 373 -10.05 10.45 -59.27
C ASP A 373 -10.52 9.04 -59.66
N VAL A 374 -11.75 8.69 -59.24
CA VAL A 374 -12.86 8.27 -60.12
C VAL A 374 -14.08 7.95 -59.26
N MET A 375 -15.16 8.70 -59.50
CA MET A 375 -16.51 8.36 -59.11
C MET A 375 -17.08 7.23 -59.99
N GLY A 376 -17.83 6.31 -59.39
CA GLY A 376 -18.70 5.35 -60.10
C GLY A 376 -19.53 4.56 -59.09
N GLU A 377 -20.76 5.00 -58.84
CA GLU A 377 -22.00 4.40 -59.37
C GLU A 377 -22.48 3.19 -58.56
N GLY A 378 -23.71 3.32 -58.07
CA GLY A 378 -24.37 2.34 -57.21
C GLY A 378 -24.67 1.03 -57.95
N ALA A 379 -24.58 -0.06 -57.18
CA ALA A 379 -25.21 -1.31 -57.48
C ALA A 379 -25.95 -1.79 -56.22
N ASP A 380 -27.26 -1.75 -56.33
CA ASP A 380 -28.24 -2.43 -55.50
C ASP A 380 -27.94 -3.95 -55.52
N VAL A 381 -27.70 -4.56 -54.35
CA VAL A 381 -27.64 -6.02 -54.22
C VAL A 381 -28.33 -6.45 -52.93
N SER A 382 -29.58 -6.87 -53.13
CA SER A 382 -30.37 -7.85 -52.39
C SER A 382 -29.78 -8.46 -51.13
N ALA A 383 -30.56 -8.37 -50.05
CA ALA A 383 -30.53 -9.28 -48.93
C ALA A 383 -30.89 -10.70 -49.37
N GLU A 384 -29.91 -11.61 -49.36
CA GLU A 384 -30.06 -13.05 -49.10
C GLU A 384 -28.69 -13.73 -49.27
N GLU A 385 -27.99 -13.95 -48.15
CA GLU A 385 -27.22 -15.16 -47.82
C GLU A 385 -26.52 -14.91 -46.48
N VAL A 386 -27.21 -15.25 -45.38
CA VAL A 386 -26.51 -15.53 -44.12
C VAL A 386 -25.84 -16.88 -44.37
N ALA A 387 -24.60 -16.85 -44.85
CA ALA A 387 -23.76 -18.03 -44.89
C ALA A 387 -23.69 -18.58 -43.46
N GLU A 388 -24.15 -19.83 -43.26
CA GLU A 388 -23.88 -20.58 -42.04
C GLU A 388 -22.37 -20.61 -41.87
N ALA A 389 -21.86 -19.83 -40.92
CA ALA A 389 -20.45 -19.84 -40.57
C ALA A 389 -20.12 -21.24 -40.05
N GLU A 390 -19.33 -22.00 -40.81
CA GLU A 390 -18.82 -23.28 -40.30
C GLU A 390 -18.08 -23.02 -38.97
N PRO A 391 -18.30 -23.85 -37.94
CA PRO A 391 -17.66 -23.64 -36.65
C PRO A 391 -16.15 -23.71 -36.83
N ALA A 392 -15.48 -22.56 -36.69
CA ALA A 392 -14.03 -22.48 -36.71
C ALA A 392 -13.48 -23.54 -35.74
N THR A 393 -12.62 -24.42 -36.23
CA THR A 393 -11.89 -25.36 -35.36
C THR A 393 -11.21 -24.55 -34.27
N LEU A 394 -11.51 -24.85 -33.01
CA LEU A 394 -10.96 -24.12 -31.85
C LEU A 394 -9.45 -24.30 -31.79
N ASP A 395 -8.70 -23.39 -32.41
CA ASP A 395 -7.26 -23.35 -32.23
C ASP A 395 -6.94 -22.68 -30.90
N LEU A 396 -6.80 -23.50 -29.86
CA LEU A 396 -6.39 -23.06 -28.52
C LEU A 396 -4.97 -22.48 -28.47
N ASN A 397 -4.21 -22.49 -29.58
CA ASN A 397 -2.92 -21.83 -29.69
C ASN A 397 -3.03 -20.38 -30.20
N ASP A 398 -4.18 -19.97 -30.74
CA ASP A 398 -4.41 -18.56 -31.11
C ASP A 398 -4.85 -17.76 -29.88
N GLU A 399 -3.88 -17.03 -29.31
CA GLU A 399 -4.09 -16.20 -28.13
C GLU A 399 -5.12 -15.08 -28.32
N LYS A 400 -5.25 -14.54 -29.54
CA LYS A 400 -6.26 -13.51 -29.83
C LYS A 400 -7.64 -14.13 -29.82
N LEU A 401 -7.79 -15.27 -30.48
CA LEU A 401 -9.05 -16.01 -30.52
C LEU A 401 -9.49 -16.45 -29.12
N VAL A 402 -8.58 -17.04 -28.32
CA VAL A 402 -8.86 -17.47 -26.94
C VAL A 402 -9.27 -16.29 -26.07
N SER A 403 -8.56 -15.16 -26.17
CA SER A 403 -8.89 -13.96 -25.40
C SER A 403 -10.26 -13.40 -25.75
N GLN A 404 -10.62 -13.40 -27.05
CA GLN A 404 -11.93 -12.95 -27.51
C GLN A 404 -13.05 -13.88 -27.02
N LEU A 405 -12.87 -15.20 -27.13
CA LEU A 405 -13.85 -16.18 -26.67
C LEU A 405 -14.09 -16.11 -25.16
N LEU A 406 -13.05 -15.91 -24.35
CA LEU A 406 -13.20 -15.73 -22.89
C LEU A 406 -13.89 -14.41 -22.53
N LYS A 407 -13.62 -13.34 -23.29
CA LYS A 407 -14.34 -12.05 -23.16
C LYS A 407 -15.82 -12.25 -23.47
N ASP A 408 -16.15 -12.92 -24.57
CA ASP A 408 -17.54 -13.08 -25.02
C ASP A 408 -18.33 -14.07 -24.14
N ALA A 409 -17.70 -15.16 -23.69
CA ALA A 409 -18.33 -16.16 -22.83
C ALA A 409 -18.57 -15.65 -21.41
N TYR A 410 -17.53 -15.07 -20.80
CA TYR A 410 -17.51 -14.82 -19.34
C TYR A 410 -17.21 -13.37 -18.98
N GLY A 411 -16.67 -12.58 -19.92
CA GLY A 411 -16.13 -11.24 -19.68
C GLY A 411 -14.96 -11.28 -18.72
N LEU A 412 -14.00 -12.17 -19.00
CA LEU A 412 -12.70 -12.26 -18.32
C LEU A 412 -11.57 -12.49 -19.33
N ARG A 413 -10.34 -12.12 -18.96
CA ARG A 413 -9.13 -12.41 -19.75
C ARG A 413 -8.06 -13.02 -18.87
N LEU A 414 -7.47 -14.12 -19.31
CA LEU A 414 -6.33 -14.73 -18.63
C LEU A 414 -5.02 -14.09 -19.09
N ALA A 415 -4.10 -13.90 -18.14
CA ALA A 415 -2.78 -13.35 -18.37
C ALA A 415 -1.93 -14.23 -19.30
N ASP A 416 -0.92 -13.62 -19.92
CA ASP A 416 0.08 -14.34 -20.71
C ASP A 416 0.86 -15.31 -19.81
N PRO A 417 0.94 -16.61 -20.16
CA PRO A 417 1.58 -17.64 -19.34
C PRO A 417 3.08 -17.36 -19.08
N SER A 418 3.76 -16.62 -19.95
CA SER A 418 5.16 -16.20 -19.74
C SER A 418 5.33 -15.26 -18.55
N THR A 419 4.28 -14.54 -18.17
CA THR A 419 4.30 -13.58 -17.05
C THR A 419 3.87 -14.22 -15.74
N THR A 420 3.29 -15.42 -15.76
CA THR A 420 2.65 -16.06 -14.60
C THR A 420 3.23 -17.42 -14.24
N ASN A 421 4.38 -17.78 -14.83
CA ASN A 421 4.97 -19.11 -14.73
C ASN A 421 3.98 -20.22 -15.16
N GLY A 422 3.19 -19.94 -16.20
CA GLY A 422 2.21 -20.89 -16.77
C GLY A 422 0.87 -20.96 -16.03
N LYS A 423 0.70 -20.29 -14.89
CA LYS A 423 -0.54 -20.31 -14.10
C LYS A 423 -1.71 -19.64 -14.84
N ALA A 424 -2.91 -20.17 -14.64
CA ALA A 424 -4.17 -19.64 -15.16
C ALA A 424 -4.65 -18.41 -14.35
N MET A 425 -3.92 -17.30 -14.45
CA MET A 425 -4.19 -16.08 -13.69
C MET A 425 -5.11 -15.13 -14.45
N VAL A 426 -6.08 -14.55 -13.76
CA VAL A 426 -6.99 -13.54 -14.31
C VAL A 426 -6.26 -12.20 -14.41
N SER A 427 -6.23 -11.62 -15.61
CA SER A 427 -5.62 -10.31 -15.90
C SER A 427 -6.63 -9.17 -15.96
N VAL A 428 -7.84 -9.43 -16.46
CA VAL A 428 -8.92 -8.45 -16.60
C VAL A 428 -10.24 -9.12 -16.31
N VAL A 429 -11.11 -8.42 -15.59
CA VAL A 429 -12.51 -8.75 -15.41
C VAL A 429 -13.32 -7.53 -15.82
N TRP A 430 -14.19 -7.67 -16.81
CA TRP A 430 -15.00 -6.54 -17.27
C TRP A 430 -16.13 -6.26 -16.30
N ASN A 431 -16.38 -4.99 -15.97
CA ASN A 431 -17.43 -4.64 -15.01
C ASN A 431 -18.81 -5.07 -15.53
N GLY A 432 -19.68 -5.56 -14.64
CA GLY A 432 -20.99 -6.07 -15.03
C GLY A 432 -20.95 -7.34 -15.90
N SER A 433 -19.80 -7.99 -16.10
CA SER A 433 -19.73 -9.28 -16.77
C SER A 433 -20.22 -10.43 -15.90
N VAL A 434 -20.30 -11.63 -16.48
CA VAL A 434 -20.63 -12.84 -15.74
C VAL A 434 -19.54 -13.16 -14.71
N ALA A 435 -18.27 -13.01 -15.09
CA ALA A 435 -17.12 -13.16 -14.19
C ALA A 435 -17.13 -12.14 -13.04
N ALA A 436 -17.45 -10.87 -13.31
CA ALA A 436 -17.56 -9.85 -12.28
C ALA A 436 -18.68 -10.17 -11.26
N ARG A 437 -19.85 -10.59 -11.75
CA ARG A 437 -20.98 -10.99 -10.89
C ARG A 437 -20.69 -12.26 -10.09
N ALA A 438 -19.90 -13.18 -10.65
CA ALA A 438 -19.42 -14.36 -9.95
C ALA A 438 -18.37 -14.01 -8.87
N GLY A 439 -17.83 -12.78 -8.88
CA GLY A 439 -16.88 -12.30 -7.89
C GLY A 439 -15.43 -12.63 -8.22
N LEU A 440 -15.09 -12.97 -9.47
CA LEU A 440 -13.70 -13.09 -9.91
C LEU A 440 -13.02 -11.72 -9.90
N GLN A 441 -11.75 -11.70 -9.52
CA GLN A 441 -10.92 -10.50 -9.41
C GLN A 441 -9.63 -10.65 -10.20
N ILE A 442 -8.98 -9.53 -10.50
CA ILE A 442 -7.62 -9.55 -11.05
C ILE A 442 -6.67 -10.28 -10.10
N ASN A 443 -5.66 -10.94 -10.65
CA ASN A 443 -4.71 -11.81 -9.94
C ASN A 443 -5.28 -13.13 -9.38
N ASP A 444 -6.59 -13.39 -9.42
CA ASP A 444 -7.12 -14.72 -9.07
C ASP A 444 -6.46 -15.79 -9.96
N VAL A 445 -6.02 -16.89 -9.35
CA VAL A 445 -5.43 -18.03 -10.08
C VAL A 445 -6.42 -19.19 -10.07
N ILE A 446 -6.88 -19.62 -11.24
CA ILE A 446 -7.77 -20.78 -11.36
C ILE A 446 -6.94 -22.05 -11.13
N VAL A 447 -7.16 -22.70 -9.99
CA VAL A 447 -6.44 -23.92 -9.58
C VAL A 447 -7.23 -25.20 -9.84
N ALA A 448 -8.56 -25.12 -9.90
CA ALA A 448 -9.42 -26.22 -10.33
C ALA A 448 -10.72 -25.74 -10.96
N ILE A 449 -11.30 -26.59 -11.81
CA ILE A 449 -12.60 -26.42 -12.46
C ILE A 449 -13.40 -27.70 -12.21
N GLY A 450 -14.51 -27.59 -11.48
CA GLY A 450 -15.16 -28.74 -10.84
C GLY A 450 -14.17 -29.49 -9.94
N ASP A 451 -14.10 -30.81 -10.12
CA ASP A 451 -13.13 -31.67 -9.42
C ASP A 451 -11.78 -31.79 -10.14
N VAL A 452 -11.56 -31.05 -11.23
CA VAL A 452 -10.36 -31.20 -12.07
C VAL A 452 -9.36 -30.08 -11.81
N ALA A 453 -8.16 -30.46 -11.37
CA ALA A 453 -7.05 -29.54 -11.20
C ALA A 453 -6.56 -28.94 -12.54
N THR A 454 -6.26 -27.64 -12.51
CA THR A 454 -5.75 -26.85 -13.64
C THR A 454 -4.35 -26.31 -13.31
N PRO A 455 -3.29 -27.14 -13.43
CA PRO A 455 -1.92 -26.73 -13.11
C PRO A 455 -1.36 -25.64 -14.04
N ASP A 456 -1.96 -25.49 -15.22
CA ASP A 456 -1.52 -24.54 -16.23
C ASP A 456 -2.71 -23.88 -16.94
N ARG A 457 -2.43 -22.73 -17.55
CA ARG A 457 -3.38 -21.92 -18.31
C ARG A 457 -4.03 -22.69 -19.44
N ARG A 458 -3.28 -23.49 -20.19
CA ARG A 458 -3.82 -24.19 -21.36
C ARG A 458 -4.91 -25.18 -20.95
N ARG A 459 -4.69 -25.89 -19.85
CA ARG A 459 -5.68 -26.79 -19.27
C ARG A 459 -6.91 -26.03 -18.78
N ALA A 460 -6.73 -24.92 -18.06
CA ALA A 460 -7.86 -24.08 -17.65
C ALA A 460 -8.70 -23.61 -18.84
N VAL A 461 -8.08 -23.08 -19.90
CA VAL A 461 -8.78 -22.64 -21.12
C VAL A 461 -9.55 -23.78 -21.78
N THR A 462 -8.97 -24.98 -21.83
CA THR A 462 -9.63 -26.16 -22.40
C THR A 462 -10.93 -26.48 -21.65
N TYR A 463 -10.91 -26.47 -20.32
CA TYR A 463 -12.11 -26.71 -19.51
C TYR A 463 -13.11 -25.56 -19.55
N LEU A 464 -12.66 -24.32 -19.74
CA LEU A 464 -13.53 -23.14 -19.83
C LEU A 464 -14.24 -23.02 -21.19
N LEU A 465 -13.66 -23.52 -22.29
CA LEU A 465 -14.17 -23.28 -23.64
C LEU A 465 -14.54 -24.55 -24.41
N ASP A 466 -13.86 -25.68 -24.18
CA ASP A 466 -13.99 -26.89 -24.99
C ASP A 466 -14.70 -28.02 -24.25
N SER A 467 -14.40 -28.21 -22.96
CA SER A 467 -14.97 -29.29 -22.13
C SER A 467 -16.13 -28.82 -21.22
N VAL A 468 -16.64 -27.61 -21.43
CA VAL A 468 -17.74 -27.04 -20.62
C VAL A 468 -19.10 -27.48 -21.15
N GLU A 469 -20.03 -27.78 -20.24
CA GLU A 469 -21.44 -27.97 -20.56
C GLU A 469 -22.14 -26.59 -20.56
N TRP A 470 -22.36 -26.03 -21.74
CA TRP A 470 -22.99 -24.72 -21.92
C TRP A 470 -24.43 -24.71 -21.39
N GLY A 471 -24.77 -23.66 -20.64
CA GLY A 471 -26.06 -23.46 -19.98
C GLY A 471 -26.10 -23.88 -18.51
N GLU A 472 -25.10 -24.62 -18.02
CA GLU A 472 -24.97 -24.97 -16.60
C GLU A 472 -23.85 -24.16 -15.92
N PRO A 473 -24.03 -23.76 -14.65
CA PRO A 473 -22.98 -23.05 -13.92
C PRO A 473 -21.75 -23.94 -13.69
N LEU A 474 -20.58 -23.35 -13.83
CA LEU A 474 -19.28 -23.99 -13.67
C LEU A 474 -18.66 -23.59 -12.33
N THR A 475 -18.43 -24.57 -11.46
CA THR A 475 -17.72 -24.33 -10.19
C THR A 475 -16.21 -24.18 -10.45
N LEU A 476 -15.65 -23.04 -10.05
CA LEU A 476 -14.22 -22.76 -10.08
C LEU A 476 -13.65 -22.76 -8.67
N THR A 477 -12.48 -23.35 -8.47
CA THR A 477 -11.65 -23.07 -7.29
C THR A 477 -10.53 -22.15 -7.71
N VAL A 478 -10.49 -20.97 -7.09
CA VAL A 478 -9.46 -19.96 -7.33
C VAL A 478 -8.62 -19.75 -6.09
N GLU A 479 -7.33 -19.53 -6.27
CA GLU A 479 -6.43 -19.04 -5.23
C GLU A 479 -6.42 -17.51 -5.31
N ARG A 480 -6.98 -16.85 -4.30
CA ARG A 480 -7.03 -15.39 -4.18
C ARG A 480 -5.96 -14.89 -3.25
N GLY A 481 -5.34 -13.76 -3.62
CA GLY A 481 -4.29 -13.12 -2.82
C GLY A 481 -2.91 -13.66 -3.16
N PHE A 482 -1.94 -13.34 -2.30
CA PHE A 482 -0.54 -13.68 -2.50
C PHE A 482 0.02 -14.44 -1.30
N PRO A 483 0.93 -15.41 -1.53
CA PRO A 483 1.58 -16.11 -0.44
C PRO A 483 2.54 -15.17 0.30
N HIS A 484 2.86 -15.48 1.56
CA HIS A 484 3.93 -14.79 2.26
C HIS A 484 5.27 -14.95 1.51
N PRO A 485 6.10 -13.90 1.45
CA PRO A 485 6.01 -12.62 2.16
C PRO A 485 5.34 -11.48 1.35
N PHE A 486 4.58 -11.79 0.30
CA PHE A 486 4.03 -10.82 -0.66
C PHE A 486 2.63 -10.28 -0.31
N SER A 487 2.05 -10.71 0.82
CA SER A 487 0.80 -10.18 1.34
C SER A 487 1.00 -8.94 2.24
N SER A 488 -0.03 -8.09 2.27
CA SER A 488 -0.21 -6.97 3.19
C SER A 488 -0.61 -7.45 4.58
N HIS A 489 -0.48 -6.58 5.59
CA HIS A 489 -0.98 -6.86 6.93
C HIS A 489 -2.53 -6.97 6.88
N PRO A 490 -3.15 -7.99 7.50
CA PRO A 490 -4.60 -8.20 7.41
C PRO A 490 -5.43 -7.16 8.18
N ARG A 491 -4.81 -6.43 9.11
CA ARG A 491 -5.41 -5.39 9.94
C ARG A 491 -4.56 -4.12 9.92
N LEU A 492 -4.61 -3.35 8.83
CA LEU A 492 -3.83 -2.10 8.69
C LEU A 492 -4.41 -0.95 9.52
N ASP A 493 -5.69 -1.06 9.88
CA ASP A 493 -6.39 -0.22 10.86
C ASP A 493 -5.71 -0.27 12.24
N LEU A 494 -5.25 -1.45 12.65
CA LEU A 494 -4.61 -1.67 13.96
C LEU A 494 -3.10 -1.54 13.93
N TYR A 495 -2.44 -1.97 12.84
CA TYR A 495 -0.98 -2.09 12.77
C TYR A 495 -0.39 -1.59 11.46
N VAL A 496 0.83 -1.09 11.52
CA VAL A 496 1.73 -0.68 10.41
C VAL A 496 1.23 0.43 9.47
N GLY A 497 -0.09 0.57 9.28
CA GLY A 497 -0.73 1.63 8.51
C GLY A 497 -0.48 3.03 9.10
N ASP A 498 -0.65 4.06 8.26
CA ASP A 498 -0.37 5.44 8.68
C ASP A 498 -1.41 6.01 9.64
N GLY A 499 -2.65 5.52 9.56
CA GLY A 499 -3.73 5.84 10.50
C GLY A 499 -3.75 4.96 11.75
N SER A 500 -2.95 3.89 11.78
CA SER A 500 -3.00 2.90 12.86
C SER A 500 -2.41 3.42 14.18
N PRO A 501 -2.90 2.94 15.34
CA PRO A 501 -2.30 3.22 16.64
C PRO A 501 -0.89 2.62 16.78
N HIS A 502 -0.56 1.60 16.00
CA HIS A 502 0.74 0.91 15.97
C HIS A 502 1.49 1.14 14.65
N LYS A 503 1.84 2.39 14.34
CA LYS A 503 2.56 2.75 13.11
C LYS A 503 3.90 2.03 13.00
N MET A 504 4.25 1.60 11.79
CA MET A 504 5.46 0.81 11.53
C MET A 504 6.75 1.50 12.02
N GLN A 505 6.88 2.81 11.84
CA GLN A 505 8.08 3.56 12.22
C GLN A 505 8.25 3.69 13.74
N GLN A 506 7.19 3.44 14.52
CA GLN A 506 7.18 3.56 15.98
C GLN A 506 7.26 2.20 16.68
N PHE A 507 6.67 1.16 16.10
CA PHE A 507 6.57 -0.16 16.72
C PHE A 507 7.41 -1.25 16.03
N GLY A 508 7.59 -1.16 14.71
CA GLY A 508 8.19 -2.26 13.92
C GLY A 508 7.39 -3.55 14.03
N CYS A 509 7.98 -4.64 13.55
CA CYS A 509 7.37 -5.98 13.49
C CYS A 509 7.80 -6.83 14.70
N THR A 510 9.08 -6.77 15.07
CA THR A 510 9.66 -7.61 16.15
C THR A 510 9.11 -7.34 17.54
N ILE A 511 8.45 -6.20 17.78
CA ILE A 511 7.82 -5.95 19.09
C ILE A 511 6.65 -6.91 19.30
N CYS A 512 5.84 -7.15 18.28
CA CYS A 512 4.69 -8.06 18.32
C CYS A 512 5.11 -9.50 18.01
N HIS A 513 5.92 -9.70 16.97
CA HIS A 513 6.24 -11.03 16.45
C HIS A 513 7.47 -11.69 17.09
N ASP A 514 8.32 -10.95 17.83
CA ASP A 514 9.68 -11.35 18.20
C ASP A 514 10.54 -11.73 16.99
N GLY A 515 11.55 -12.60 17.15
CA GLY A 515 12.51 -12.94 16.12
C GLY A 515 13.77 -12.09 16.08
N GLN A 516 14.61 -12.39 15.10
CA GLN A 516 15.87 -11.70 14.87
C GLN A 516 15.71 -10.63 13.80
N GLY A 517 15.26 -9.44 14.19
CA GLY A 517 14.99 -8.35 13.24
C GLY A 517 16.22 -7.80 12.50
N SER A 518 17.45 -8.13 12.89
CA SER A 518 18.66 -7.77 12.13
C SER A 518 18.97 -8.72 10.97
N ALA A 519 18.32 -9.89 10.93
CA ALA A 519 18.53 -10.91 9.92
C ALA A 519 17.98 -10.48 8.55
N THR A 520 18.55 -11.05 7.48
CA THR A 520 18.19 -10.74 6.08
C THR A 520 17.99 -12.02 5.26
N THR A 521 17.71 -13.13 5.94
CA THR A 521 17.59 -14.48 5.40
C THR A 521 16.58 -15.24 6.25
N PHE A 522 15.81 -16.12 5.63
CA PHE A 522 14.68 -16.78 6.28
C PHE A 522 15.07 -17.54 7.54
N LYS A 523 16.11 -18.38 7.44
CA LYS A 523 16.59 -19.25 8.53
C LYS A 523 17.17 -18.53 9.75
N PHE A 524 17.71 -17.31 9.56
CA PHE A 524 18.31 -16.54 10.66
C PHE A 524 17.35 -15.54 11.28
N ALA A 525 16.24 -15.19 10.61
CA ALA A 525 15.19 -14.34 11.19
C ALA A 525 14.47 -15.02 12.37
N SER A 526 14.73 -16.32 12.59
CA SER A 526 14.16 -17.12 13.65
C SER A 526 12.64 -17.25 13.52
N HIS A 527 12.13 -17.40 12.28
CA HIS A 527 10.75 -17.81 12.03
C HIS A 527 10.47 -19.14 12.73
N THR A 528 9.28 -19.29 13.32
CA THR A 528 8.89 -20.53 13.99
C THR A 528 7.72 -21.17 13.26
N PRO A 529 7.84 -22.45 12.84
CA PRO A 529 6.76 -23.13 12.15
C PRO A 529 5.56 -23.37 13.07
N ASN A 530 4.36 -23.34 12.50
CA ASN A 530 3.12 -23.68 13.15
C ASN A 530 2.98 -25.18 13.43
N SER A 531 3.57 -26.05 12.61
CA SER A 531 3.40 -27.51 12.74
C SER A 531 4.70 -28.29 12.54
N VAL A 532 4.67 -29.59 12.87
CA VAL A 532 5.80 -30.49 12.61
C VAL A 532 5.98 -30.75 11.12
N ALA A 533 4.89 -30.79 10.34
CA ALA A 533 4.96 -30.94 8.89
C ALA A 533 5.61 -29.71 8.24
N GLU A 534 5.12 -28.51 8.57
CA GLU A 534 5.70 -27.26 8.07
C GLU A 534 7.17 -27.10 8.47
N ARG A 535 7.54 -27.57 9.68
CA ARG A 535 8.95 -27.62 10.08
C ARG A 535 9.79 -28.45 9.11
N GLN A 536 9.30 -29.61 8.68
CA GLN A 536 10.01 -30.48 7.73
C GLN A 536 10.11 -29.81 6.37
N ASP A 537 9.00 -29.24 5.87
CA ASP A 537 8.98 -28.52 4.59
C ASP A 537 9.98 -27.35 4.60
N TRP A 538 10.00 -26.56 5.68
CA TRP A 538 10.92 -25.44 5.82
C TRP A 538 12.39 -25.88 5.98
N GLN A 539 12.66 -27.05 6.55
CA GLN A 539 14.01 -27.63 6.62
C GLN A 539 14.51 -27.99 5.22
N GLU A 540 13.65 -28.55 4.37
CA GLU A 540 13.99 -28.96 3.02
C GLU A 540 14.10 -27.77 2.06
N GLU A 541 13.11 -26.87 2.08
CA GLU A 541 12.99 -25.76 1.13
C GLU A 541 13.88 -24.57 1.48
N TYR A 542 13.89 -24.18 2.76
CA TYR A 542 14.54 -22.95 3.23
C TYR A 542 15.77 -23.20 4.11
N GLY A 543 16.14 -24.48 4.35
CA GLY A 543 17.23 -24.84 5.25
C GLY A 543 16.99 -24.35 6.67
N TRP A 544 15.73 -24.35 7.12
CA TRP A 544 15.34 -23.90 8.45
C TRP A 544 16.02 -24.71 9.55
N PHE A 545 16.36 -24.07 10.66
CA PHE A 545 16.86 -24.70 11.85
C PHE A 545 16.44 -23.92 13.09
N ASP A 546 16.38 -24.60 14.24
CA ASP A 546 16.15 -23.93 15.52
C ASP A 546 17.43 -23.19 15.95
N ASN A 547 17.36 -21.86 15.98
CA ASN A 547 18.51 -21.03 16.29
C ASN A 547 18.73 -20.92 17.80
N HIS A 548 19.48 -21.87 18.35
CA HIS A 548 19.81 -21.95 19.78
C HIS A 548 20.58 -20.73 20.32
N HIS A 549 21.11 -19.87 19.45
CA HIS A 549 21.80 -18.63 19.83
C HIS A 549 20.86 -17.43 19.95
N TRP A 550 19.59 -17.57 19.55
CA TRP A 550 18.59 -16.52 19.60
C TRP A 550 17.45 -16.90 20.53
N ILE A 551 17.44 -16.31 21.73
CA ILE A 551 16.50 -16.68 22.81
C ILE A 551 15.08 -16.14 22.63
N PHE A 552 14.83 -15.32 21.59
CA PHE A 552 13.52 -14.74 21.27
C PHE A 552 13.11 -15.11 19.84
N PRO A 553 12.86 -16.40 19.53
CA PRO A 553 12.36 -16.80 18.23
C PRO A 553 11.01 -16.11 17.95
N MET A 554 10.64 -15.98 16.68
CA MET A 554 9.35 -15.41 16.33
C MET A 554 8.23 -16.28 16.87
N PHE A 555 7.10 -15.69 17.27
CA PHE A 555 5.93 -16.49 17.58
C PHE A 555 5.45 -17.22 16.33
N PRO A 556 5.11 -18.52 16.43
CA PRO A 556 4.25 -19.16 15.43
C PRO A 556 2.96 -18.34 15.28
N GLU A 557 2.37 -18.34 14.10
CA GLU A 557 1.12 -17.61 13.80
C GLU A 557 0.03 -17.85 14.85
N ARG A 558 -0.13 -19.10 15.31
CA ARG A 558 -1.14 -19.44 16.33
C ARG A 558 -0.94 -18.76 17.68
N PHE A 559 0.23 -18.20 17.95
CA PHE A 559 0.59 -17.54 19.20
C PHE A 559 0.95 -16.06 19.04
N VAL A 560 0.80 -15.47 17.85
CA VAL A 560 1.21 -14.09 17.59
C VAL A 560 0.51 -13.08 18.51
N GLU A 561 -0.78 -13.30 18.80
CA GLU A 561 -1.57 -12.42 19.67
C GLU A 561 -1.07 -12.38 21.12
N SER A 562 -0.28 -13.38 21.55
CA SER A 562 0.35 -13.34 22.88
C SER A 562 1.34 -12.17 23.02
N GLY A 563 1.87 -11.67 21.90
CA GLY A 563 2.72 -10.48 21.87
C GLY A 563 2.03 -9.20 22.36
N CYS A 564 0.69 -9.12 22.28
CA CYS A 564 -0.06 -7.93 22.72
C CYS A 564 0.05 -7.70 24.23
N LEU A 565 0.23 -8.76 25.03
CA LEU A 565 0.41 -8.69 26.48
C LEU A 565 1.72 -8.01 26.91
N LYS A 566 2.62 -7.67 25.98
CA LYS A 566 3.82 -6.88 26.30
C LYS A 566 3.47 -5.46 26.75
N CYS A 567 2.32 -4.94 26.34
CA CYS A 567 1.83 -3.60 26.71
C CYS A 567 0.40 -3.64 27.25
N HIS A 568 -0.48 -4.46 26.67
CA HIS A 568 -1.89 -4.56 27.04
C HIS A 568 -2.09 -5.57 28.18
N HIS A 569 -1.57 -5.24 29.37
CA HIS A 569 -1.57 -6.17 30.51
C HIS A 569 -2.96 -6.45 31.10
N GLU A 570 -3.88 -5.49 31.02
CA GLU A 570 -5.22 -5.61 31.59
C GLU A 570 -6.20 -6.32 30.64
N VAL A 571 -5.90 -6.37 29.33
CA VAL A 571 -6.67 -7.03 28.25
C VAL A 571 -8.09 -6.47 28.04
N VAL A 572 -8.62 -5.68 28.98
CA VAL A 572 -9.93 -5.01 28.88
C VAL A 572 -9.95 -4.03 27.69
N ASP A 573 -8.82 -3.40 27.40
CA ASP A 573 -8.63 -2.51 26.26
C ASP A 573 -8.56 -3.23 24.90
N LEU A 574 -8.56 -4.57 24.90
CA LEU A 574 -8.66 -5.42 23.71
C LEU A 574 -10.07 -6.00 23.52
N GLU A 575 -11.04 -5.62 24.36
CA GLU A 575 -12.45 -5.93 24.16
C GLU A 575 -13.05 -5.13 22.99
N PRO A 576 -14.12 -5.61 22.35
CA PRO A 576 -14.82 -4.86 21.31
C PRO A 576 -15.23 -3.46 21.78
N SER A 577 -15.03 -2.47 20.92
CA SER A 577 -15.38 -1.07 21.18
C SER A 577 -16.14 -0.47 19.99
N ASP A 578 -16.65 0.76 20.15
CA ASP A 578 -17.30 1.48 19.04
C ASP A 578 -16.33 1.75 17.87
N GLU A 579 -15.04 1.92 18.17
CA GLU A 579 -13.98 2.13 17.18
C GLU A 579 -13.52 0.81 16.55
N PHE A 580 -13.43 -0.26 17.34
CA PHE A 580 -13.05 -1.60 16.90
C PHE A 580 -14.13 -2.62 17.26
N PRO A 581 -15.17 -2.79 16.41
CA PRO A 581 -16.24 -3.75 16.66
C PRO A 581 -15.73 -5.20 16.71
N GLU A 582 -14.71 -5.51 15.91
CA GLU A 582 -13.97 -6.76 16.03
C GLU A 582 -12.84 -6.59 17.05
N PRO A 583 -12.74 -7.48 18.07
CA PRO A 583 -11.71 -7.36 19.09
C PRO A 583 -10.32 -7.41 18.43
N PRO A 584 -9.38 -6.51 18.81
CA PRO A 584 -8.05 -6.46 18.20
C PRO A 584 -7.24 -7.76 18.32
N ALA A 585 -7.44 -8.53 19.40
CA ALA A 585 -6.75 -9.79 19.65
C ALA A 585 -7.74 -10.85 20.20
N PRO A 586 -8.57 -11.46 19.33
CA PRO A 586 -9.67 -12.34 19.75
C PRO A 586 -9.20 -13.58 20.52
N LYS A 587 -8.13 -14.25 20.06
CA LYS A 587 -7.59 -15.45 20.71
C LYS A 587 -6.96 -15.13 22.05
N LEU A 588 -6.25 -14.00 22.16
CA LEU A 588 -5.72 -13.55 23.44
C LEU A 588 -6.84 -13.26 24.43
N LEU A 589 -7.87 -12.50 24.01
CA LEU A 589 -9.01 -12.16 24.85
C LEU A 589 -9.77 -13.42 25.30
N GLU A 590 -9.97 -14.39 24.41
CA GLU A 590 -10.56 -15.68 24.74
C GLU A 590 -9.72 -16.44 25.78
N GLY A 591 -8.40 -16.51 25.57
CA GLY A 591 -7.47 -17.15 26.50
C GLY A 591 -7.47 -16.50 27.88
N PHE A 592 -7.46 -15.17 27.93
CA PHE A 592 -7.55 -14.40 29.18
C PHE A 592 -8.86 -14.67 29.92
N ASN A 593 -9.99 -14.66 29.20
CA ASN A 593 -11.29 -14.98 29.76
C ASN A 593 -11.38 -16.42 30.27
N LEU A 594 -10.72 -17.37 29.61
CA LEU A 594 -10.63 -18.75 30.06
C LEU A 594 -9.84 -18.86 31.38
N VAL A 595 -8.67 -18.22 31.46
CA VAL A 595 -7.84 -18.15 32.68
C VAL A 595 -8.64 -17.57 33.85
N LYS A 596 -9.37 -16.48 33.60
CA LYS A 596 -10.23 -15.82 34.60
C LYS A 596 -11.37 -16.73 35.06
N ARG A 597 -12.07 -17.36 34.11
CA ARG A 597 -13.25 -18.21 34.37
C ARG A 597 -12.90 -19.49 35.11
N LEU A 598 -11.78 -20.12 34.74
CA LEU A 598 -11.29 -21.36 35.35
C LEU A 598 -10.44 -21.12 36.60
N GLY A 599 -10.16 -19.87 36.95
CA GLY A 599 -9.43 -19.53 38.18
C GLY A 599 -7.99 -20.05 38.20
N CYS A 600 -7.31 -20.11 37.05
CA CYS A 600 -5.98 -20.73 36.94
C CYS A 600 -4.94 -20.07 37.85
N TYR A 601 -5.04 -18.75 38.07
CA TYR A 601 -4.22 -17.97 39.01
C TYR A 601 -4.34 -18.41 40.47
N GLY A 602 -5.42 -19.14 40.81
CA GLY A 602 -5.61 -19.68 42.13
C GLY A 602 -4.65 -20.83 42.46
N CYS A 603 -4.20 -21.54 41.42
CA CYS A 603 -3.26 -22.66 41.52
C CYS A 603 -1.86 -22.31 41.00
N HIS A 604 -1.76 -21.51 39.94
CA HIS A 604 -0.50 -21.17 39.27
C HIS A 604 -0.10 -19.71 39.52
N GLU A 605 1.20 -19.44 39.59
CA GLU A 605 1.69 -18.07 39.50
C GLU A 605 1.52 -17.53 38.09
N ILE A 606 0.71 -16.48 37.94
CA ILE A 606 0.53 -15.75 36.68
C ILE A 606 0.90 -14.29 36.95
N ASN A 607 2.07 -13.88 36.47
CA ASN A 607 2.57 -12.52 36.66
C ASN A 607 1.60 -11.50 36.03
N GLY A 608 1.20 -10.50 36.81
CA GLY A 608 0.32 -9.41 36.36
C GLY A 608 -1.19 -9.67 36.50
N TYR A 609 -1.61 -10.78 37.12
CA TYR A 609 -3.04 -11.05 37.33
C TYR A 609 -3.33 -11.65 38.72
N ASP A 610 -4.00 -10.87 39.59
CA ASP A 610 -4.44 -11.26 40.93
C ASP A 610 -5.96 -11.53 40.94
N GLY A 611 -6.38 -12.63 40.32
CA GLY A 611 -7.79 -12.91 40.21
C GLY A 611 -8.49 -13.18 41.58
N SER A 612 -9.81 -13.05 41.60
CA SER A 612 -10.62 -13.02 42.84
C SER A 612 -11.22 -14.36 43.28
N ARG A 613 -11.13 -15.40 42.44
CA ARG A 613 -11.76 -16.71 42.67
C ARG A 613 -10.80 -17.86 42.34
N SER A 614 -10.28 -18.52 43.37
CA SER A 614 -9.56 -19.79 43.20
C SER A 614 -10.55 -20.96 43.04
N ILE A 615 -10.26 -21.89 42.12
CA ILE A 615 -11.02 -23.14 41.93
C ILE A 615 -10.28 -24.36 42.53
N GLY A 616 -9.01 -24.21 42.91
CA GLY A 616 -8.20 -25.27 43.51
C GLY A 616 -7.20 -24.76 44.56
N PRO A 617 -6.44 -25.66 45.21
CA PRO A 617 -5.38 -25.26 46.14
C PRO A 617 -4.23 -24.57 45.41
N ASP A 618 -3.55 -23.66 46.09
CA ASP A 618 -2.40 -22.94 45.55
C ASP A 618 -1.20 -23.88 45.38
N LEU A 619 -0.87 -24.24 44.13
CA LEU A 619 0.25 -25.14 43.83
C LEU A 619 1.61 -24.49 44.10
N ARG A 620 1.68 -23.17 44.33
CA ARG A 620 2.92 -22.50 44.76
C ARG A 620 3.29 -22.88 46.20
N THR A 621 2.31 -23.33 46.99
CA THR A 621 2.55 -23.84 48.34
C THR A 621 2.97 -25.30 48.35
N GLU A 622 2.88 -26.01 47.22
CA GLU A 622 3.34 -27.38 47.12
C GLU A 622 4.87 -27.41 47.25
N PRO A 623 5.41 -28.18 48.21
CA PRO A 623 6.84 -28.30 48.39
C PRO A 623 7.50 -28.87 47.13
N THR A 624 8.67 -28.35 46.78
CA THR A 624 9.47 -28.93 45.70
C THR A 624 9.80 -30.39 46.01
N PHE A 625 10.02 -31.23 45.00
CA PHE A 625 10.37 -32.65 45.23
C PHE A 625 11.60 -32.81 46.13
N ALA A 626 12.57 -31.90 46.04
CA ALA A 626 13.71 -31.87 46.95
C ALA A 626 13.29 -31.61 48.40
N ARG A 627 12.35 -30.68 48.62
CA ARG A 627 11.83 -30.38 49.95
C ARG A 627 11.02 -31.54 50.52
N VAL A 628 10.14 -32.14 49.72
CA VAL A 628 9.37 -33.35 50.11
C VAL A 628 10.32 -34.47 50.51
N ALA A 629 11.37 -34.71 49.72
CA ALA A 629 12.35 -35.74 50.02
C ALA A 629 13.11 -35.46 51.33
N GLN A 630 13.46 -34.21 51.62
CA GLN A 630 14.07 -33.83 52.90
C GLN A 630 13.11 -33.99 54.09
N ASP A 631 11.84 -33.66 53.92
CA ASP A 631 10.82 -33.82 54.95
C ASP A 631 10.56 -35.31 55.24
N LEU A 632 10.56 -36.17 54.21
CA LEU A 632 10.48 -37.63 54.37
C LEU A 632 11.61 -38.15 55.25
N LEU A 633 12.87 -37.71 55.04
CA LEU A 633 14.03 -38.20 55.80
C LEU A 633 13.95 -38.00 57.32
N ILE A 634 13.05 -37.13 57.79
CA ILE A 634 12.78 -36.91 59.22
C ILE A 634 11.99 -38.09 59.82
N ASP A 635 11.23 -38.82 59.01
CA ASP A 635 10.48 -39.99 59.43
C ASP A 635 11.44 -41.14 59.80
N GLU A 636 11.32 -41.64 61.03
CA GLU A 636 12.11 -42.76 61.53
C GLU A 636 11.61 -44.11 60.98
N GLY A 637 10.40 -44.15 60.40
CA GLY A 637 9.76 -45.35 59.85
C GLY A 637 10.26 -45.77 58.46
N LEU A 638 11.00 -44.90 57.75
CA LEU A 638 11.53 -45.20 56.41
C LEU A 638 12.51 -46.38 56.44
N THR A 639 12.34 -47.30 55.50
CA THR A 639 13.31 -48.37 55.25
C THR A 639 14.64 -47.81 54.72
N ASP A 640 15.72 -48.59 54.83
CA ASP A 640 17.05 -48.17 54.36
C ASP A 640 17.07 -47.83 52.85
N ASP A 641 16.27 -48.55 52.06
CA ASP A 641 16.17 -48.32 50.61
C ASP A 641 15.39 -47.06 50.28
N GLU A 642 14.31 -46.77 50.99
CA GLU A 642 13.54 -45.53 50.81
C GLU A 642 14.32 -44.31 51.30
N ARG A 643 15.03 -44.44 52.42
CA ARG A 643 15.91 -43.39 52.95
C ARG A 643 17.00 -43.03 51.93
N ARG A 644 17.67 -44.03 51.33
CA ARG A 644 18.66 -43.80 50.27
C ARG A 644 18.05 -43.09 49.05
N LEU A 645 16.88 -43.55 48.59
CA LEU A 645 16.20 -42.93 47.46
C LEU A 645 15.72 -41.50 47.76
N ALA A 646 15.29 -41.22 48.99
CA ALA A 646 14.93 -39.87 49.43
C ALA A 646 16.16 -38.94 49.51
N GLU A 647 17.32 -39.42 49.97
CA GLU A 647 18.58 -38.65 49.93
C GLU A 647 19.01 -38.33 48.48
N GLU A 648 18.95 -39.31 47.59
CA GLU A 648 19.27 -39.11 46.17
C GLU A 648 18.28 -38.15 45.49
N LEU A 649 16.98 -38.26 45.81
CA LEU A 649 15.98 -37.36 45.28
C LEU A 649 16.11 -35.93 45.81
N ALA A 650 16.51 -35.75 47.07
CA ALA A 650 16.81 -34.43 47.63
C ALA A 650 17.97 -33.74 46.91
N ALA A 651 18.96 -34.51 46.44
CA ALA A 651 20.09 -34.02 45.66
C ALA A 651 19.77 -33.83 44.16
N HIS A 652 18.90 -34.68 43.60
CA HIS A 652 18.55 -34.73 42.17
C HIS A 652 17.03 -34.70 41.93
N PRO A 653 16.33 -33.60 42.28
CA PRO A 653 14.87 -33.51 42.21
C PRO A 653 14.30 -33.62 40.79
N GLU A 654 15.11 -33.37 39.76
CA GLU A 654 14.75 -33.47 38.35
C GLU A 654 14.53 -34.92 37.87
N ASN A 655 15.11 -35.91 38.57
CA ASN A 655 15.09 -37.30 38.13
C ASN A 655 13.72 -37.94 38.35
N HIS A 656 12.94 -38.09 37.28
CA HIS A 656 11.58 -38.65 37.37
C HIS A 656 11.55 -40.11 37.82
N ASN A 657 12.56 -40.92 37.49
CA ASN A 657 12.58 -42.33 37.85
C ASN A 657 12.74 -42.51 39.37
N LEU A 658 13.60 -41.69 40.00
CA LEU A 658 13.76 -41.70 41.46
C LEU A 658 12.45 -41.30 42.17
N ARG A 659 11.77 -40.25 41.66
CA ARG A 659 10.47 -39.80 42.20
C ARG A 659 9.42 -40.91 42.20
N HIS A 660 9.21 -41.55 41.05
CA HIS A 660 8.21 -42.59 40.92
C HIS A 660 8.57 -43.84 41.73
N ARG A 661 9.85 -44.22 41.77
CA ARG A 661 10.30 -45.39 42.52
C ARG A 661 10.15 -45.22 44.02
N LEU A 662 10.52 -44.05 44.55
CA LEU A 662 10.36 -43.74 45.98
C LEU A 662 8.87 -43.72 46.36
N ALA A 663 8.02 -43.07 45.56
CA ALA A 663 6.58 -43.02 45.82
C ALA A 663 5.92 -44.41 45.77
N GLU A 664 6.35 -45.27 44.84
CA GLU A 664 5.88 -46.65 44.73
C GLU A 664 6.24 -47.46 45.99
N LEU A 665 7.49 -47.39 46.45
CA LEU A 665 7.95 -48.12 47.63
C LEU A 665 7.21 -47.69 48.90
N ILE A 666 7.11 -46.37 49.13
CA ILE A 666 6.39 -45.81 50.29
C ILE A 666 4.91 -46.23 50.25
N SER A 667 4.29 -46.28 49.07
CA SER A 667 2.90 -46.72 48.93
C SER A 667 2.73 -48.21 49.22
N ILE A 668 3.71 -49.05 48.84
CA ILE A 668 3.70 -50.48 49.15
C ILE A 668 3.86 -50.69 50.65
N ASP A 669 4.81 -49.99 51.28
CA ASP A 669 5.05 -50.08 52.72
C ASP A 669 3.83 -49.64 53.53
N ALA A 670 3.22 -48.50 53.17
CA ALA A 670 2.00 -48.01 53.81
C ALA A 670 0.82 -49.00 53.70
N ASN A 671 0.63 -49.64 52.54
CA ASN A 671 -0.44 -50.63 52.35
C ASN A 671 -0.18 -51.92 53.15
N ASN A 672 1.08 -52.36 53.22
CA ASN A 672 1.45 -53.53 54.02
C ASN A 672 1.28 -53.28 55.52
N ALA A 673 1.55 -52.06 55.99
CA ALA A 673 1.33 -51.67 57.38
C ALA A 673 -0.15 -51.65 57.79
N THR A 674 -1.07 -51.38 56.86
CA THR A 674 -2.53 -51.41 57.12
C THR A 674 -3.15 -52.80 57.09
N ASP A 675 -2.47 -53.79 56.52
CA ASP A 675 -2.93 -55.20 56.47
C ASP A 675 -2.47 -56.01 57.71
N GLU A 676 -1.64 -55.43 58.59
CA GLU A 676 -1.13 -56.04 59.83
C GLU A 676 -1.86 -55.59 61.13
N GLU A 677 -2.80 -54.64 61.05
CA GLU A 677 -3.78 -54.30 62.13
C GLU A 677 -5.16 -54.96 61.90
#